data_AF-A0A1W2AMN9-F1
#
_entry.id   AF-A0A1W2AMN9-F1
#
_cell.length_a   1.000
_cell.length_b   1.000
_cell.length_c   1.000
_cell.angle_alpha   90.00
_cell.angle_beta   90.00
_cell.angle_gamma   90.00
#
_symmetry.space_group_name_H-M   'P 1'
#
loop_
_entity.id
_entity.type
_entity.pdbx_description
1 polymer ?
#
loop_
_entity_poly.entity_id
_entity_poly.type
_entity_poly.pdbx_seq_one_letter_code
_entity_poly.pdbx_strand_id
1 'polypeptide(L)'
;MQKLRYFLILLLFPFAVLAQQKTKINVDHYEASTTNVADKNNSISYLRKPVFRQDNATLTCDSAVFYVTKNIFDAYGNVHINQADTINIYSDRLNYNGNTKIAHLTSNVRMIDKESVLTTNILDYNMASKVGTYVSGGKIVNKDVTLTSKNGYYFSNSRDAYFRYNVVVVTPESVIKSDTLRYNTFTNWTYFYGPTNIKGKDDNLYTENGAYNTKTQYAYFGKKNLYTMGTKSLKGDSLYYDGIAGYGKAVRNIVFKDTADKTVMYGQLGFYYKKDERTLVTKNPYVGMGTADSIKVKNKLQPDSLWMGADTLETQMVLKKTLKLISSPVIKKDNELGEEEKDEKKEPKVGATSPKVLAENSTVKKKPEKRGKKKDNKDLELPEIPALKLKDSVLKDSLLKDSTTLQKKAPPGWKDSVLTKKIAPVATKGKDSISKTIKAGLPPKAKTDSLLAKGKADAGKLKNIKVKDSIPFNPEDTVRTRVIKAYHNVRVYKANMQARADSLFYTSADSTLRWYKDPILWSEGSQQTGDTIYLQLKNKKLNTLQVLEKAFLVNVNADSARYNQIKGKLITAFFKDGKMKNMFVDGNAESIYFNQDKKEAYTDMNQTVSARIKILFQEKQISRIVTIKEPEGLRTPIAELKEDVFLTGFTWRPEQRPLSKKEVINGKPKAKAATKKAAAGVPAKTTSKTGNTKAKPVPLKK
;
A
#
# COMPACT_ATOMS: atom_id res chain seq x y z
N MET A 1 46.63 -60.95 -7.57
CA MET A 1 45.52 -59.98 -7.65
C MET A 1 45.02 -59.82 -9.10
N GLN A 2 44.42 -60.85 -9.68
CA GLN A 2 43.83 -60.76 -11.04
C GLN A 2 42.56 -61.59 -11.23
N LYS A 3 42.27 -62.54 -10.33
CA LYS A 3 41.01 -63.31 -10.32
C LYS A 3 39.87 -62.67 -9.51
N LEU A 4 40.14 -61.59 -8.75
CA LEU A 4 39.13 -60.87 -7.95
C LEU A 4 38.56 -59.63 -8.66
N ARG A 5 39.12 -59.22 -9.80
CA ARG A 5 38.63 -58.07 -10.58
C ARG A 5 37.53 -58.42 -11.59
N TYR A 6 37.44 -59.67 -12.03
CA TYR A 6 36.36 -60.12 -12.93
C TYR A 6 35.07 -60.50 -12.20
N PHE A 7 35.14 -60.76 -10.89
CA PHE A 7 33.96 -61.05 -10.08
C PHE A 7 33.15 -59.78 -9.70
N LEU A 8 33.77 -58.60 -9.79
CA LEU A 8 33.12 -57.32 -9.45
C LEU A 8 32.46 -56.62 -10.65
N ILE A 9 32.68 -57.10 -11.88
CA ILE A 9 32.04 -56.57 -13.11
C ILE A 9 30.75 -57.34 -13.44
N LEU A 10 30.56 -58.54 -12.89
CA LEU A 10 29.31 -59.31 -13.05
C LEU A 10 28.21 -58.93 -12.04
N LEU A 11 28.51 -58.05 -11.08
CA LEU A 11 27.59 -57.61 -10.01
C LEU A 11 27.03 -56.19 -10.25
N LEU A 12 27.21 -55.66 -11.46
CA LEU A 12 26.70 -54.35 -11.90
C LEU A 12 25.58 -54.43 -12.96
N PHE A 13 25.06 -55.62 -13.27
CA PHE A 13 23.84 -55.79 -14.07
C PHE A 13 23.00 -56.93 -13.48
N PRO A 14 21.95 -56.59 -12.70
CA PRO A 14 20.63 -56.79 -13.26
C PRO A 14 19.70 -55.64 -12.84
N PHE A 15 19.81 -54.49 -13.51
CA PHE A 15 18.57 -53.80 -13.86
C PHE A 15 17.96 -54.61 -15.01
N ALA A 16 17.38 -55.75 -14.64
CA ALA A 16 16.37 -56.37 -15.46
C ALA A 16 15.37 -55.27 -15.75
N VAL A 17 15.29 -54.92 -17.02
CA VAL A 17 14.17 -54.21 -17.61
C VAL A 17 12.94 -54.85 -17.00
N LEU A 18 12.26 -54.14 -16.09
CA LEU A 18 10.88 -54.42 -15.76
C LEU A 18 10.10 -54.13 -17.04
N ALA A 19 10.17 -55.07 -17.98
CA ALA A 19 9.32 -55.11 -19.13
C ALA A 19 7.92 -55.23 -18.54
N GLN A 20 7.17 -54.13 -18.61
CA GLN A 20 5.80 -54.05 -18.13
C GLN A 20 5.05 -55.26 -18.72
N GLN A 21 4.55 -56.14 -17.85
CA GLN A 21 3.91 -57.38 -18.27
C GLN A 21 2.74 -57.02 -19.21
N LYS A 22 2.85 -57.40 -20.49
CA LYS A 22 1.82 -57.12 -21.49
C LYS A 22 0.60 -57.97 -21.16
N THR A 23 -0.43 -57.33 -20.62
CA THR A 23 -1.72 -58.00 -20.36
C THR A 23 -2.55 -58.00 -21.64
N LYS A 24 -3.28 -59.09 -21.86
CA LYS A 24 -4.17 -59.22 -23.03
C LYS A 24 -5.55 -58.65 -22.70
N ILE A 25 -6.23 -58.15 -23.73
CA ILE A 25 -7.64 -57.76 -23.64
C ILE A 25 -8.48 -59.03 -23.66
N ASN A 26 -9.34 -59.17 -22.65
CA ASN A 26 -10.34 -60.22 -22.59
C ASN A 26 -11.69 -59.66 -23.04
N VAL A 27 -12.48 -60.49 -23.72
CA VAL A 27 -13.88 -60.19 -24.03
C VAL A 27 -14.72 -61.02 -23.06
N ASP A 28 -15.31 -60.38 -22.07
CA ASP A 28 -16.10 -61.04 -21.03
C ASP A 28 -17.51 -61.40 -21.53
N HIS A 29 -18.09 -60.56 -22.38
CA HIS A 29 -19.46 -60.73 -22.90
C HIS A 29 -19.64 -60.05 -24.27
N TYR A 30 -20.56 -60.56 -25.09
CA TYR A 30 -21.07 -59.92 -26.32
C TYR A 30 -22.44 -60.52 -26.70
N GLU A 31 -23.28 -59.77 -27.40
CA GLU A 31 -24.60 -60.25 -27.87
C GLU A 31 -24.50 -61.04 -29.18
N ALA A 32 -23.65 -60.60 -30.11
CA ALA A 32 -23.44 -61.25 -31.39
C ALA A 32 -22.02 -60.99 -31.89
N SER A 33 -21.44 -61.96 -32.62
CA SER A 33 -20.10 -61.87 -33.18
C SER A 33 -20.02 -62.45 -34.58
N THR A 34 -19.30 -61.75 -35.47
CA THR A 34 -18.85 -62.29 -36.77
C THR A 34 -17.33 -62.25 -36.79
N THR A 35 -16.67 -63.40 -36.96
CA THR A 35 -15.21 -63.47 -37.01
C THR A 35 -14.76 -63.80 -38.42
N ASN A 36 -13.99 -62.89 -39.02
CA ASN A 36 -13.32 -63.14 -40.29
C ASN A 36 -11.87 -63.56 -40.00
N VAL A 37 -11.56 -64.82 -40.29
CA VAL A 37 -10.19 -65.34 -40.24
C VAL A 37 -9.66 -65.32 -41.67
N ALA A 38 -8.92 -64.26 -42.02
CA ALA A 38 -8.32 -64.14 -43.36
C ALA A 38 -7.03 -64.97 -43.48
N ASP A 39 -6.29 -65.18 -42.38
CA ASP A 39 -5.07 -66.00 -42.29
C ASP A 39 -4.74 -66.33 -40.82
N LYS A 40 -3.91 -67.36 -40.56
CA LYS A 40 -3.43 -67.77 -39.21
C LYS A 40 -2.85 -66.62 -38.36
N ASN A 41 -2.48 -65.50 -38.99
CA ASN A 41 -1.86 -64.33 -38.33
C ASN A 41 -2.76 -63.09 -38.21
N ASN A 42 -4.00 -63.08 -38.73
CA ASN A 42 -4.85 -61.88 -38.72
C ASN A 42 -6.32 -62.24 -38.45
N SER A 43 -6.67 -62.42 -37.17
CA SER A 43 -8.04 -62.66 -36.71
C SER A 43 -8.74 -61.35 -36.34
N ILE A 44 -9.81 -61.01 -37.07
CA ILE A 44 -10.64 -59.83 -36.84
C ILE A 44 -12.02 -60.28 -36.38
N SER A 45 -12.48 -59.77 -35.24
CA SER A 45 -13.83 -60.06 -34.71
C SER A 45 -14.68 -58.79 -34.68
N TYR A 46 -15.84 -58.84 -35.30
CA TYR A 46 -16.86 -57.80 -35.24
C TYR A 46 -17.86 -58.17 -34.14
N LEU A 47 -17.99 -57.32 -33.12
CA LEU A 47 -18.75 -57.61 -31.90
C LEU A 47 -19.89 -56.61 -31.72
N ARG A 48 -21.07 -57.09 -31.35
CA ARG A 48 -22.23 -56.28 -30.93
C ARG A 48 -22.38 -56.29 -29.41
N LYS A 49 -22.51 -55.11 -28.82
CA LYS A 49 -22.52 -54.84 -27.37
C LYS A 49 -21.45 -55.60 -26.58
N PRO A 50 -20.16 -55.51 -26.97
CA PRO A 50 -19.11 -56.20 -26.25
C PRO A 50 -18.81 -55.56 -24.89
N VAL A 51 -18.37 -56.39 -23.96
CA VAL A 51 -17.77 -55.99 -22.69
C VAL A 51 -16.33 -56.48 -22.69
N PHE A 52 -15.39 -55.55 -22.83
CA PHE A 52 -13.97 -55.83 -22.75
C PHE A 52 -13.47 -55.63 -21.31
N ARG A 53 -12.49 -56.44 -20.92
CA ARG A 53 -11.80 -56.34 -19.64
C ARG A 53 -10.30 -56.42 -19.82
N GLN A 54 -9.59 -55.50 -19.19
CA GLN A 54 -8.15 -55.57 -19.05
C GLN A 54 -7.75 -55.03 -17.68
N ASP A 55 -7.02 -55.84 -16.92
CA ASP A 55 -6.68 -55.57 -15.52
C ASP A 55 -7.96 -55.25 -14.70
N ASN A 56 -8.00 -54.09 -14.04
CA ASN A 56 -9.15 -53.60 -13.27
C ASN A 56 -10.01 -52.58 -14.05
N ALA A 57 -9.92 -52.58 -15.38
CA ALA A 57 -10.73 -51.73 -16.24
C ALA A 57 -11.74 -52.54 -17.05
N THR A 58 -12.96 -52.02 -17.12
CA THR A 58 -14.05 -52.53 -17.97
C THR A 58 -14.37 -51.51 -19.04
N LEU A 59 -14.48 -51.95 -20.29
CA LEU A 59 -14.77 -51.09 -21.44
C LEU A 59 -15.98 -51.65 -22.19
N THR A 60 -17.01 -50.83 -22.39
CA THR A 60 -18.27 -51.21 -23.05
C THR A 60 -18.61 -50.26 -24.19
N CYS A 61 -19.32 -50.74 -25.20
CA CYS A 61 -19.80 -49.94 -26.34
C CYS A 61 -20.97 -50.64 -27.07
N ASP A 62 -21.57 -50.00 -28.07
CA ASP A 62 -22.63 -50.59 -28.89
C ASP A 62 -22.09 -51.58 -29.92
N SER A 63 -20.95 -51.27 -30.54
CA SER A 63 -20.24 -52.17 -31.48
C SER A 63 -18.73 -51.99 -31.44
N ALA A 64 -17.97 -53.04 -31.78
CA ALA A 64 -16.52 -52.98 -31.86
C ALA A 64 -15.91 -53.88 -32.94
N VAL A 65 -14.73 -53.49 -33.42
CA VAL A 65 -13.84 -54.32 -34.25
C VAL A 65 -12.61 -54.67 -33.43
N PHE A 66 -12.44 -55.95 -33.09
CA PHE A 66 -11.35 -56.44 -32.26
C PHE A 66 -10.30 -57.20 -33.10
N TYR A 67 -9.08 -56.69 -33.10
CA TYR A 67 -7.91 -57.29 -33.75
C TYR A 67 -7.14 -58.13 -32.72
N VAL A 68 -7.54 -59.38 -32.55
CA VAL A 68 -7.06 -60.25 -31.45
C VAL A 68 -5.55 -60.41 -31.47
N THR A 69 -4.93 -60.64 -32.63
CA THR A 69 -3.47 -60.82 -32.76
C THR A 69 -2.69 -59.54 -32.47
N LYS A 70 -3.28 -58.37 -32.74
CA LYS A 70 -2.68 -57.06 -32.48
C LYS A 70 -2.98 -56.54 -31.06
N ASN A 71 -3.90 -57.16 -30.33
CA ASN A 71 -4.38 -56.72 -29.01
C ASN A 71 -4.88 -55.26 -29.03
N ILE A 72 -5.65 -54.92 -30.08
CA ILE A 72 -6.22 -53.58 -30.33
C ILE A 72 -7.70 -53.75 -30.65
N PHE A 73 -8.57 -52.83 -30.20
CA PHE A 73 -9.93 -52.72 -30.71
C PHE A 73 -10.33 -51.28 -31.03
N ASP A 74 -11.22 -51.15 -32.01
CA ASP A 74 -11.99 -49.94 -32.28
C ASP A 74 -13.41 -50.13 -31.75
N ALA A 75 -13.91 -49.18 -30.96
CA ALA A 75 -15.25 -49.20 -30.38
C ALA A 75 -16.07 -48.00 -30.86
N TYR A 76 -17.36 -48.22 -31.10
CA TYR A 76 -18.30 -47.26 -31.68
C TYR A 76 -19.63 -47.27 -30.92
N GLY A 77 -20.15 -46.07 -30.65
CA GLY A 77 -21.42 -45.84 -29.98
C GLY A 77 -21.36 -46.11 -28.48
N ASN A 78 -21.86 -45.16 -27.67
CA ASN A 78 -21.99 -45.27 -26.22
C ASN A 78 -20.75 -45.87 -25.52
N VAL A 79 -19.55 -45.45 -25.93
CA VAL A 79 -18.32 -45.98 -25.37
C VAL A 79 -18.21 -45.54 -23.92
N HIS A 80 -17.94 -46.49 -23.03
CA HIS A 80 -17.72 -46.22 -21.61
C HIS A 80 -16.52 -47.03 -21.11
N ILE A 81 -15.53 -46.33 -20.57
CA ILE A 81 -14.40 -46.89 -19.84
C ILE A 81 -14.67 -46.66 -18.35
N ASN A 82 -14.69 -47.74 -17.58
CA ASN A 82 -14.74 -47.69 -16.13
C ASN A 82 -13.44 -48.27 -15.57
N GLN A 83 -12.64 -47.44 -14.89
CA GLN A 83 -11.38 -47.85 -14.27
C GLN A 83 -11.48 -47.78 -12.74
N ALA A 84 -11.71 -48.95 -12.12
CA ALA A 84 -12.04 -49.09 -10.70
C ALA A 84 -13.24 -48.20 -10.29
N ASP A 85 -13.34 -47.78 -9.03
CA ASP A 85 -14.49 -47.00 -8.53
C ASP A 85 -14.37 -45.49 -8.77
N THR A 86 -13.29 -45.01 -9.39
CA THR A 86 -12.92 -43.58 -9.34
C THR A 86 -13.01 -42.83 -10.67
N ILE A 87 -12.81 -43.50 -11.81
CA ILE A 87 -12.68 -42.83 -13.12
C ILE A 87 -13.65 -43.45 -14.12
N ASN A 88 -14.51 -42.61 -14.68
CA ASN A 88 -15.44 -42.98 -15.74
C ASN A 88 -15.19 -42.10 -16.96
N ILE A 89 -14.98 -42.68 -18.14
CA ILE A 89 -14.74 -41.94 -19.39
C ILE A 89 -15.79 -42.38 -20.41
N TYR A 90 -16.51 -41.43 -20.97
CA TYR A 90 -17.51 -41.65 -22.01
C TYR A 90 -17.06 -41.02 -23.33
N SER A 91 -17.38 -41.62 -24.47
CA SER A 91 -17.21 -41.04 -25.81
C SER A 91 -18.10 -41.72 -26.86
N ASP A 92 -18.13 -41.20 -28.09
CA ASP A 92 -18.82 -41.88 -29.20
C ASP A 92 -17.91 -42.91 -29.88
N ARG A 93 -16.59 -42.71 -29.83
CA ARG A 93 -15.59 -43.57 -30.46
C ARG A 93 -14.36 -43.75 -29.58
N LEU A 94 -13.72 -44.90 -29.71
CA LEU A 94 -12.48 -45.24 -29.01
C LEU A 94 -11.61 -46.13 -29.90
N ASN A 95 -10.34 -45.77 -30.04
CA ASN A 95 -9.29 -46.70 -30.46
C ASN A 95 -8.47 -47.07 -29.22
N TYR A 96 -8.42 -48.36 -28.88
CA TYR A 96 -7.73 -48.83 -27.70
C TYR A 96 -6.63 -49.83 -28.05
N ASN A 97 -5.41 -49.55 -27.57
CA ASN A 97 -4.26 -50.44 -27.71
C ASN A 97 -3.94 -51.09 -26.37
N GLY A 98 -4.24 -52.38 -26.24
CA GLY A 98 -4.03 -53.15 -25.01
C GLY A 98 -2.56 -53.38 -24.65
N ASN A 99 -1.65 -53.27 -25.62
CA ASN A 99 -0.21 -53.42 -25.37
C ASN A 99 0.38 -52.18 -24.71
N THR A 100 -0.02 -50.99 -25.16
CA THR A 100 0.45 -49.70 -24.61
C THR A 100 -0.47 -49.12 -23.54
N LYS A 101 -1.69 -49.67 -23.43
CA LYS A 101 -2.78 -49.21 -22.54
C LYS A 101 -3.19 -47.75 -22.82
N ILE A 102 -3.13 -47.36 -24.10
CA ILE A 102 -3.52 -46.04 -24.58
C ILE A 102 -4.93 -46.15 -25.18
N ALA A 103 -5.82 -45.29 -24.70
CA ALA A 103 -7.16 -45.07 -25.19
C ALA A 103 -7.22 -43.72 -25.91
N HIS A 104 -7.43 -43.74 -27.22
CA HIS A 104 -7.70 -42.53 -28.02
C HIS A 104 -9.21 -42.38 -28.18
N LEU A 105 -9.80 -41.48 -27.40
CA LEU A 105 -11.25 -41.23 -27.39
C LEU A 105 -11.58 -40.02 -28.28
N THR A 106 -12.60 -40.16 -29.11
CA THR A 106 -13.06 -39.08 -29.99
C THR A 106 -14.58 -38.89 -29.94
N SER A 107 -14.99 -37.64 -30.14
CA SER A 107 -16.37 -37.14 -30.11
C SER A 107 -17.08 -37.27 -28.76
N ASN A 108 -17.60 -36.14 -28.27
CA ASN A 108 -18.37 -36.03 -27.02
C ASN A 108 -17.68 -36.65 -25.79
N VAL A 109 -16.36 -36.52 -25.69
CA VAL A 109 -15.60 -37.13 -24.61
C VAL A 109 -15.91 -36.46 -23.28
N ARG A 110 -16.30 -37.26 -22.28
CA ARG A 110 -16.58 -36.83 -20.91
C ARG A 110 -15.87 -37.74 -19.92
N MET A 111 -14.86 -37.24 -19.23
CA MET A 111 -14.18 -37.93 -18.13
C MET A 111 -14.67 -37.39 -16.79
N ILE A 112 -15.06 -38.29 -15.90
CA ILE A 112 -15.52 -38.02 -14.55
C ILE A 112 -14.52 -38.66 -13.58
N ASP A 113 -13.87 -37.83 -12.75
CA ASP A 113 -13.02 -38.27 -11.64
C ASP A 113 -13.59 -37.67 -10.34
N LYS A 114 -14.35 -38.50 -9.61
CA LYS A 114 -15.14 -38.09 -8.43
C LYS A 114 -16.09 -36.93 -8.72
N GLU A 115 -15.76 -35.72 -8.25
CA GLU A 115 -16.57 -34.51 -8.39
C GLU A 115 -16.15 -33.64 -9.60
N SER A 116 -15.03 -33.97 -10.26
CA SER A 116 -14.50 -33.21 -11.38
C SER A 116 -14.92 -33.82 -12.71
N VAL A 117 -15.47 -32.99 -13.61
CA VAL A 117 -15.90 -33.39 -14.94
C VAL A 117 -15.07 -32.66 -16.00
N LEU A 118 -14.32 -33.41 -16.80
CA LEU A 118 -13.60 -32.93 -17.98
C LEU A 118 -14.42 -33.28 -19.23
N THR A 119 -14.68 -32.29 -20.08
CA THR A 119 -15.30 -32.48 -21.40
C THR A 119 -14.38 -31.99 -22.51
N THR A 120 -14.22 -32.77 -23.57
CA THR A 120 -13.42 -32.45 -24.77
C THR A 120 -13.91 -33.26 -25.97
N ASN A 121 -13.44 -32.92 -27.18
CA ASN A 121 -13.71 -33.72 -28.37
C ASN A 121 -12.67 -34.82 -28.62
N ILE A 122 -11.43 -34.65 -28.12
CA ILE A 122 -10.34 -35.62 -28.30
C ILE A 122 -9.60 -35.75 -26.98
N LEU A 123 -9.52 -36.97 -26.46
CA LEU A 123 -8.79 -37.30 -25.23
C LEU A 123 -7.90 -38.51 -25.48
N ASP A 124 -6.60 -38.33 -25.30
CA ASP A 124 -5.65 -39.43 -25.16
C ASP A 124 -5.51 -39.78 -23.68
N TYR A 125 -5.94 -40.98 -23.30
CA TYR A 125 -5.88 -41.45 -21.93
C TYR A 125 -4.98 -42.67 -21.80
N ASN A 126 -3.95 -42.57 -20.97
CA ASN A 126 -3.09 -43.69 -20.63
C ASN A 126 -3.63 -44.38 -19.36
N MET A 127 -4.18 -45.57 -19.51
CA MET A 127 -4.79 -46.34 -18.41
C MET A 127 -3.75 -46.78 -17.36
N ALA A 128 -2.48 -46.93 -17.75
CA ALA A 128 -1.41 -47.36 -16.83
C ALA A 128 -0.93 -46.20 -15.93
N SER A 129 -0.63 -45.04 -16.51
CA SER A 129 -0.17 -43.86 -15.77
C SER A 129 -1.31 -43.00 -15.22
N LYS A 130 -2.55 -43.24 -15.66
CA LYS A 130 -3.76 -42.45 -15.36
C LYS A 130 -3.62 -40.99 -15.74
N VAL A 131 -3.04 -40.75 -16.92
CA VAL A 131 -2.82 -39.42 -17.48
C VAL A 131 -3.75 -39.21 -18.67
N GLY A 132 -4.57 -38.16 -18.61
CA GLY A 132 -5.41 -37.71 -19.72
C GLY A 132 -4.82 -36.47 -20.39
N THR A 133 -4.79 -36.45 -21.72
CA THR A 133 -4.25 -35.35 -22.52
C THR A 133 -5.27 -34.93 -23.58
N TYR A 134 -5.53 -33.63 -23.68
CA TYR A 134 -6.33 -33.06 -24.77
C TYR A 134 -5.60 -31.86 -25.40
N VAL A 135 -5.79 -31.68 -26.71
CA VAL A 135 -5.12 -30.63 -27.50
C VAL A 135 -6.08 -29.82 -28.40
N SER A 136 -7.36 -30.20 -28.44
CA SER A 136 -8.40 -29.60 -29.29
C SER A 136 -9.38 -28.71 -28.51
N GLY A 137 -9.02 -28.32 -27.29
CA GLY A 137 -9.90 -27.62 -26.36
C GLY A 137 -10.53 -28.54 -25.34
N GLY A 138 -10.64 -28.07 -24.10
CA GLY A 138 -11.27 -28.81 -23.03
C GLY A 138 -11.84 -27.89 -21.96
N LYS A 139 -12.87 -28.38 -21.28
CA LYS A 139 -13.53 -27.71 -20.16
C LYS A 139 -13.55 -28.63 -18.96
N ILE A 140 -13.09 -28.12 -17.81
CA ILE A 140 -13.18 -28.80 -16.53
C ILE A 140 -14.16 -28.04 -15.64
N VAL A 141 -15.10 -28.77 -15.05
CA VAL A 141 -16.06 -28.24 -14.09
C VAL A 141 -15.89 -28.99 -12.77
N ASN A 142 -15.72 -28.22 -11.69
CA ASN A 142 -15.82 -28.65 -10.31
C ASN A 142 -16.86 -27.73 -9.61
N LYS A 143 -17.35 -28.09 -8.42
CA LYS A 143 -18.47 -27.40 -7.72
C LYS A 143 -18.43 -25.87 -7.86
N ASP A 144 -17.30 -25.25 -7.54
CA ASP A 144 -17.14 -23.78 -7.50
C ASP A 144 -16.27 -23.20 -8.62
N VAL A 145 -15.77 -24.03 -9.54
CA VAL A 145 -14.75 -23.63 -10.53
C VAL A 145 -15.07 -24.19 -11.90
N THR A 146 -15.17 -23.31 -12.89
CA THR A 146 -15.19 -23.68 -14.32
C THR A 146 -13.90 -23.25 -14.98
N LEU A 147 -13.24 -24.15 -15.67
CA LEU A 147 -11.96 -23.91 -16.36
C LEU A 147 -12.07 -24.33 -17.82
N THR A 148 -11.58 -23.50 -18.74
CA THR A 148 -11.44 -23.82 -20.17
C THR A 148 -10.02 -23.58 -20.64
N SER A 149 -9.50 -24.42 -21.54
CA SER A 149 -8.20 -24.22 -22.17
C SER A 149 -8.10 -24.91 -23.54
N LYS A 150 -7.09 -24.58 -24.34
CA LYS A 150 -6.81 -25.29 -25.61
C LYS A 150 -6.15 -26.65 -25.37
N ASN A 151 -5.12 -26.67 -24.52
CA ASN A 151 -4.37 -27.87 -24.19
C ASN A 151 -4.44 -28.14 -22.70
N GLY A 152 -4.64 -29.39 -22.31
CA GLY A 152 -4.60 -29.77 -20.91
C GLY A 152 -4.08 -31.18 -20.68
N TYR A 153 -3.42 -31.33 -19.54
CA TYR A 153 -2.89 -32.59 -19.02
C TYR A 153 -3.47 -32.79 -17.63
N TYR A 154 -4.11 -33.93 -17.40
CA TYR A 154 -4.70 -34.28 -16.12
C TYR A 154 -4.00 -35.51 -15.55
N PHE A 155 -3.45 -35.37 -14.35
CA PHE A 155 -2.75 -36.43 -13.63
C PHE A 155 -3.62 -36.88 -12.46
N SER A 156 -4.39 -37.96 -12.63
CA SER A 156 -5.37 -38.40 -11.61
C SER A 156 -4.70 -38.77 -10.28
N ASN A 157 -3.49 -39.35 -10.31
CA ASN A 157 -2.75 -39.75 -9.10
C ASN A 157 -2.38 -38.56 -8.20
N SER A 158 -1.87 -37.46 -8.76
CA SER A 158 -1.48 -36.26 -7.99
C SER A 158 -2.59 -35.21 -7.92
N ARG A 159 -3.66 -35.39 -8.71
CA ARG A 159 -4.76 -34.43 -8.89
C ARG A 159 -4.31 -33.08 -9.43
N ASP A 160 -3.20 -33.09 -10.16
CA ASP A 160 -2.73 -31.92 -10.87
C ASP A 160 -3.31 -31.86 -12.27
N ALA A 161 -3.75 -30.67 -12.65
CA ALA A 161 -4.17 -30.35 -13.99
C ALA A 161 -3.31 -29.19 -14.50
N TYR A 162 -2.65 -29.40 -15.64
CA TYR A 162 -1.83 -28.40 -16.31
C TYR A 162 -2.55 -27.93 -17.56
N PHE A 163 -2.61 -26.63 -17.77
CA PHE A 163 -3.31 -26.02 -18.89
C PHE A 163 -2.41 -25.06 -19.62
N ARG A 164 -2.55 -25.03 -20.94
CA ARG A 164 -1.78 -24.14 -21.79
C ARG A 164 -2.65 -23.58 -22.91
N TYR A 165 -2.40 -22.32 -23.23
CA TYR A 165 -3.05 -21.49 -24.23
C TYR A 165 -4.53 -21.20 -23.93
N ASN A 166 -4.86 -19.90 -23.91
CA ASN A 166 -6.21 -19.38 -23.70
C ASN A 166 -6.89 -19.98 -22.46
N VAL A 167 -6.15 -20.08 -21.35
CA VAL A 167 -6.70 -20.63 -20.10
C VAL A 167 -7.60 -19.59 -19.47
N VAL A 168 -8.85 -19.95 -19.23
CA VAL A 168 -9.83 -19.11 -18.53
C VAL A 168 -10.38 -19.89 -17.36
N VAL A 169 -10.25 -19.36 -16.15
CA VAL A 169 -10.83 -19.90 -14.92
C VAL A 169 -11.89 -18.93 -14.44
N VAL A 170 -13.08 -19.44 -14.15
CA VAL A 170 -14.21 -18.69 -13.64
C VAL A 170 -14.58 -19.25 -12.26
N THR A 171 -14.59 -18.37 -11.28
CA THR A 171 -15.02 -18.61 -9.89
C THR A 171 -16.13 -17.61 -9.56
N PRO A 172 -16.91 -17.80 -8.47
CA PRO A 172 -17.91 -16.81 -8.05
C PRO A 172 -17.35 -15.40 -7.83
N GLU A 173 -16.08 -15.32 -7.41
CA GLU A 173 -15.44 -14.06 -7.01
C GLU A 173 -14.57 -13.43 -8.11
N SER A 174 -14.10 -14.20 -9.08
CA SER A 174 -13.10 -13.74 -10.04
C SER A 174 -13.03 -14.53 -11.34
N VAL A 175 -12.55 -13.85 -12.39
CA VAL A 175 -12.20 -14.44 -13.69
C VAL A 175 -10.69 -14.32 -13.89
N ILE A 176 -10.03 -15.46 -14.08
CA ILE A 176 -8.58 -15.54 -14.29
C ILE A 176 -8.32 -15.91 -15.75
N LYS A 177 -7.57 -15.08 -16.46
CA LYS A 177 -7.07 -15.38 -17.82
C LYS A 177 -5.57 -15.58 -17.75
N SER A 178 -5.07 -16.70 -18.27
CA SER A 178 -3.64 -17.05 -18.22
C SER A 178 -3.20 -17.76 -19.50
N ASP A 179 -1.92 -17.64 -19.82
CA ASP A 179 -1.30 -18.48 -20.85
C ASP A 179 -1.05 -19.92 -20.33
N THR A 180 -0.45 -20.04 -19.14
CA THR A 180 -0.03 -21.33 -18.57
C THR A 180 -0.36 -21.37 -17.08
N LEU A 181 -1.12 -22.41 -16.69
CA LEU A 181 -1.68 -22.54 -15.35
C LEU A 181 -1.63 -24.00 -14.88
N ARG A 182 -1.30 -24.21 -13.60
CA ARG A 182 -1.48 -25.49 -12.91
C ARG A 182 -2.54 -25.34 -11.84
N TYR A 183 -3.49 -26.26 -11.77
CA TYR A 183 -4.49 -26.32 -10.72
C TYR A 183 -4.43 -27.68 -10.04
N ASN A 184 -4.43 -27.69 -8.71
CA ASN A 184 -4.54 -28.92 -7.93
C ASN A 184 -5.96 -29.06 -7.38
N THR A 185 -6.70 -30.08 -7.82
CA THR A 185 -8.13 -30.23 -7.48
C THR A 185 -8.36 -30.67 -6.03
N PHE A 186 -7.32 -31.10 -5.30
CA PHE A 186 -7.41 -31.45 -3.89
C PHE A 186 -7.11 -30.28 -2.95
N THR A 187 -6.00 -29.60 -3.17
CA THR A 187 -5.51 -28.52 -2.29
C THR A 187 -6.05 -27.14 -2.67
N ASN A 188 -6.67 -27.01 -3.84
CA ASN A 188 -7.18 -25.76 -4.41
C ASN A 188 -6.11 -24.70 -4.71
N TRP A 189 -4.84 -25.14 -4.81
CA TRP A 189 -3.77 -24.27 -5.26
C TRP A 189 -3.78 -24.13 -6.79
N THR A 190 -3.77 -22.87 -7.21
CA THR A 190 -3.58 -22.46 -8.60
C THR A 190 -2.24 -21.77 -8.72
N TYR A 191 -1.40 -22.22 -9.65
CA TYR A 191 -0.08 -21.64 -9.93
C TYR A 191 -0.06 -21.06 -11.34
N PHE A 192 0.52 -19.86 -11.45
CA PHE A 192 0.66 -19.11 -12.69
C PHE A 192 2.12 -19.14 -13.14
N TYR A 193 2.37 -19.55 -14.39
CA TYR A 193 3.72 -19.64 -14.96
C TYR A 193 3.93 -18.73 -16.18
N GLY A 194 2.98 -17.83 -16.45
CA GLY A 194 3.04 -16.89 -17.56
C GLY A 194 2.11 -15.70 -17.35
N PRO A 195 1.99 -14.82 -18.37
CA PRO A 195 1.11 -13.65 -18.32
C PRO A 195 -0.29 -14.05 -17.88
N THR A 196 -0.70 -13.48 -16.75
CA THR A 196 -1.95 -13.80 -16.08
C THR A 196 -2.64 -12.52 -15.65
N ASN A 197 -3.92 -12.43 -15.96
CA ASN A 197 -4.77 -11.33 -15.56
C ASN A 197 -5.95 -11.87 -14.74
N ILE A 198 -6.02 -11.47 -13.47
CA ILE A 198 -7.04 -11.84 -12.51
C ILE A 198 -7.97 -10.65 -12.36
N LYS A 199 -9.22 -10.80 -12.80
CA LYS A 199 -10.24 -9.75 -12.72
C LYS A 199 -11.25 -10.13 -11.64
N GLY A 200 -11.30 -9.34 -10.57
CA GLY A 200 -12.32 -9.43 -9.54
C GLY A 200 -13.54 -8.57 -9.88
N LYS A 201 -14.36 -8.27 -8.88
CA LYS A 201 -15.57 -7.44 -9.04
C LYS A 201 -15.22 -5.98 -9.36
N ASP A 202 -14.35 -5.39 -8.55
CA ASP A 202 -13.99 -3.96 -8.60
C ASP A 202 -12.50 -3.72 -8.86
N ASP A 203 -11.73 -4.81 -9.01
CA ASP A 203 -10.28 -4.76 -9.15
C ASP A 203 -9.73 -5.70 -10.23
N ASN A 204 -8.47 -5.46 -10.57
CA ASN A 204 -7.73 -6.24 -11.54
C ASN A 204 -6.27 -6.37 -11.12
N LEU A 205 -5.71 -7.55 -11.32
CA LEU A 205 -4.31 -7.86 -11.07
C LEU A 205 -3.68 -8.53 -12.27
N TYR A 206 -2.62 -7.92 -12.79
CA TYR A 206 -1.72 -8.54 -13.75
C TYR A 206 -0.46 -9.07 -13.06
N THR A 207 0.01 -10.25 -13.47
CA THR A 207 1.25 -10.87 -13.01
C THR A 207 1.79 -11.85 -14.06
N GLU A 208 3.08 -12.15 -14.04
CA GLU A 208 3.69 -13.21 -14.87
C GLU A 208 4.02 -14.48 -14.07
N ASN A 209 3.93 -14.45 -12.74
CA ASN A 209 4.05 -15.64 -11.91
C ASN A 209 3.39 -15.44 -10.54
N GLY A 210 2.89 -16.54 -9.97
CA GLY A 210 2.32 -16.49 -8.64
C GLY A 210 1.56 -17.75 -8.27
N ALA A 211 0.95 -17.72 -7.11
CA ALA A 211 0.07 -18.75 -6.63
C ALA A 211 -1.14 -18.12 -5.92
N TYR A 212 -2.30 -18.73 -6.10
CA TYR A 212 -3.53 -18.34 -5.43
C TYR A 212 -4.26 -19.60 -4.97
N ASN A 213 -4.68 -19.61 -3.71
CA ASN A 213 -5.52 -20.68 -3.18
C ASN A 213 -6.98 -20.21 -3.12
N THR A 214 -7.85 -20.86 -3.89
CA THR A 214 -9.26 -20.41 -4.01
C THR A 214 -10.08 -20.62 -2.74
N LYS A 215 -9.63 -21.50 -1.83
CA LYS A 215 -10.31 -21.80 -0.56
C LYS A 215 -9.87 -20.86 0.57
N THR A 216 -8.56 -20.68 0.74
CA THR A 216 -8.00 -19.85 1.82
C THR A 216 -7.86 -18.38 1.43
N GLN A 217 -8.03 -18.06 0.15
CA GLN A 217 -7.82 -16.72 -0.42
C GLN A 217 -6.41 -16.16 -0.22
N TYR A 218 -5.44 -17.03 0.07
CA TYR A 218 -4.04 -16.64 0.15
C TYR A 218 -3.44 -16.54 -1.25
N ALA A 219 -2.72 -15.46 -1.50
CA ALA A 219 -2.11 -15.15 -2.78
C ALA A 219 -0.66 -14.66 -2.63
N TYR A 220 0.18 -15.03 -3.58
CA TYR A 220 1.53 -14.51 -3.77
C TYR A 220 1.81 -14.28 -5.25
N PHE A 221 2.39 -13.14 -5.60
CA PHE A 221 2.73 -12.75 -6.95
C PHE A 221 4.14 -12.18 -7.01
N GLY A 222 4.92 -12.52 -8.03
CA GLY A 222 6.37 -12.32 -8.01
C GLY A 222 6.99 -11.58 -9.20
N LYS A 223 6.23 -11.27 -10.25
CA LYS A 223 6.81 -10.76 -11.51
C LYS A 223 5.85 -9.87 -12.27
N LYS A 224 6.33 -8.68 -12.62
CA LYS A 224 5.60 -7.61 -13.33
C LYS A 224 4.21 -7.34 -12.72
N ASN A 225 4.13 -7.36 -11.40
CA ASN A 225 2.86 -7.22 -10.71
C ASN A 225 2.29 -5.81 -10.92
N LEU A 226 1.02 -5.75 -11.31
CA LEU A 226 0.25 -4.52 -11.41
C LEU A 226 -1.17 -4.78 -10.91
N TYR A 227 -1.46 -4.28 -9.72
CA TYR A 227 -2.80 -4.23 -9.15
C TYR A 227 -3.45 -2.89 -9.48
N THR A 228 -4.73 -2.90 -9.82
CA THR A 228 -5.52 -1.71 -10.15
C THR A 228 -6.92 -1.81 -9.57
N MET A 229 -7.40 -0.72 -8.97
CA MET A 229 -8.75 -0.60 -8.40
C MET A 229 -9.23 0.86 -8.56
N GLY A 230 -10.19 1.10 -9.45
CA GLY A 230 -10.65 2.46 -9.78
C GLY A 230 -9.50 3.37 -10.23
N THR A 231 -9.25 4.47 -9.50
CA THR A 231 -8.17 5.43 -9.77
C THR A 231 -6.80 5.01 -9.21
N LYS A 232 -6.76 3.90 -8.47
CA LYS A 232 -5.59 3.45 -7.71
C LYS A 232 -4.86 2.34 -8.44
N SER A 233 -3.54 2.36 -8.37
CA SER A 233 -2.68 1.30 -8.87
C SER A 233 -1.53 1.02 -7.92
N LEU A 234 -1.10 -0.24 -7.83
CA LEU A 234 0.01 -0.70 -7.02
C LEU A 234 0.92 -1.61 -7.84
N LYS A 235 2.21 -1.30 -7.81
CA LYS A 235 3.29 -2.15 -8.30
C LYS A 235 4.20 -2.56 -7.15
N GLY A 236 4.88 -3.69 -7.30
CA GLY A 236 5.94 -4.16 -6.43
C GLY A 236 6.55 -5.44 -6.97
N ASP A 237 7.78 -5.74 -6.60
CA ASP A 237 8.46 -6.96 -7.06
C ASP A 237 7.75 -8.21 -6.52
N SER A 238 7.27 -8.16 -5.28
CA SER A 238 6.44 -9.21 -4.72
C SER A 238 5.23 -8.66 -3.98
N LEU A 239 4.07 -9.24 -4.25
CA LEU A 239 2.81 -8.94 -3.57
C LEU A 239 2.31 -10.20 -2.87
N TYR A 240 1.84 -10.05 -1.64
CA TYR A 240 1.20 -11.09 -0.85
C TYR A 240 -0.14 -10.57 -0.37
N TYR A 241 -1.14 -11.43 -0.34
CA TYR A 241 -2.47 -11.07 0.13
C TYR A 241 -3.13 -12.25 0.84
N ASP A 242 -3.68 -11.97 2.02
CA ASP A 242 -4.57 -12.85 2.76
C ASP A 242 -5.97 -12.25 2.71
N GLY A 243 -6.84 -12.83 1.87
CA GLY A 243 -8.20 -12.33 1.66
C GLY A 243 -9.11 -12.45 2.88
N ILE A 244 -8.90 -13.49 3.72
CA ILE A 244 -9.70 -13.74 4.92
C ILE A 244 -9.29 -12.76 6.03
N ALA A 245 -8.00 -12.60 6.27
CA ALA A 245 -7.49 -11.65 7.27
C ALA A 245 -7.59 -10.18 6.80
N GLY A 246 -7.72 -9.94 5.49
CA GLY A 246 -7.69 -8.61 4.89
C GLY A 246 -6.33 -7.94 5.03
N TYR A 247 -5.25 -8.72 4.89
CA TYR A 247 -3.88 -8.27 5.06
C TYR A 247 -3.10 -8.37 3.75
N GLY A 248 -2.43 -7.28 3.36
CA GLY A 248 -1.59 -7.22 2.17
C GLY A 248 -0.15 -6.83 2.51
N LYS A 249 0.80 -7.37 1.75
CA LYS A 249 2.22 -7.01 1.86
C LYS A 249 2.82 -6.81 0.47
N ALA A 250 3.48 -5.68 0.27
CA ALA A 250 4.24 -5.37 -0.94
C ALA A 250 5.73 -5.29 -0.59
N VAL A 251 6.59 -5.83 -1.45
CA VAL A 251 8.03 -5.93 -1.22
C VAL A 251 8.78 -5.45 -2.46
N ARG A 252 9.71 -4.52 -2.25
CA ARG A 252 10.61 -3.86 -3.21
C ARG A 252 9.91 -3.14 -4.36
N ASN A 253 10.54 -2.06 -4.82
CA ASN A 253 10.08 -1.24 -5.96
C ASN A 253 8.59 -0.90 -5.88
N ILE A 254 8.11 -0.59 -4.68
CA ILE A 254 6.71 -0.33 -4.44
C ILE A 254 6.39 1.01 -5.09
N VAL A 255 5.37 1.01 -5.94
CA VAL A 255 4.82 2.24 -6.52
C VAL A 255 3.32 2.16 -6.37
N PHE A 256 2.79 2.97 -5.45
CA PHE A 256 1.36 3.20 -5.33
C PHE A 256 1.02 4.54 -6.00
N LYS A 257 0.00 4.57 -6.84
CA LYS A 257 -0.44 5.78 -7.54
C LYS A 257 -1.95 5.91 -7.45
N ASP A 258 -2.42 7.10 -7.13
CA ASP A 258 -3.82 7.50 -7.20
C ASP A 258 -3.95 8.69 -8.17
N THR A 259 -4.71 8.49 -9.25
CA THR A 259 -4.91 9.52 -10.27
C THR A 259 -5.91 10.60 -9.85
N ALA A 260 -6.84 10.30 -8.95
CA ALA A 260 -7.81 11.29 -8.44
C ALA A 260 -7.09 12.34 -7.59
N ASP A 261 -6.25 11.87 -6.66
CA ASP A 261 -5.53 12.72 -5.72
C ASP A 261 -4.17 13.20 -6.25
N LYS A 262 -3.84 12.90 -7.52
CA LYS A 262 -2.55 13.20 -8.15
C LYS A 262 -1.35 12.82 -7.27
N THR A 263 -1.46 11.67 -6.59
CA THR A 263 -0.52 11.23 -5.57
C THR A 263 0.23 9.99 -6.03
N VAL A 264 1.54 9.95 -5.79
CA VAL A 264 2.38 8.78 -6.03
C VAL A 264 3.26 8.53 -4.81
N MET A 265 3.17 7.34 -4.24
CA MET A 265 3.94 6.88 -3.10
C MET A 265 4.90 5.76 -3.51
N TYR A 266 6.11 5.82 -2.96
CA TYR A 266 7.20 4.89 -3.21
C TYR A 266 7.70 4.30 -1.90
N GLY A 267 8.30 3.11 -1.96
CA GLY A 267 8.97 2.49 -0.82
C GLY A 267 9.49 1.08 -1.14
N GLN A 268 10.10 0.41 -0.16
CA GLN A 268 10.63 -0.95 -0.35
C GLN A 268 9.92 -2.02 0.48
N LEU A 269 9.14 -1.64 1.49
CA LEU A 269 8.32 -2.57 2.25
C LEU A 269 7.02 -1.91 2.67
N GLY A 270 5.89 -2.45 2.19
CA GLY A 270 4.55 -1.92 2.41
C GLY A 270 3.63 -2.95 3.02
N PHE A 271 2.76 -2.52 3.90
CA PHE A 271 1.72 -3.32 4.54
C PHE A 271 0.37 -2.65 4.40
N TYR A 272 -0.67 -3.43 4.18
CA TYR A 272 -2.05 -2.99 4.08
C TYR A 272 -2.93 -3.80 5.02
N TYR A 273 -3.82 -3.11 5.73
CA TYR A 273 -4.81 -3.71 6.63
C TYR A 273 -6.19 -3.19 6.25
N LYS A 274 -7.05 -4.07 5.75
CA LYS A 274 -8.39 -3.75 5.24
C LYS A 274 -9.31 -3.18 6.33
N LYS A 275 -9.24 -3.72 7.56
CA LYS A 275 -10.13 -3.37 8.69
C LYS A 275 -10.21 -1.86 8.96
N ASP A 276 -9.06 -1.19 8.97
CA ASP A 276 -8.94 0.24 9.29
C ASP A 276 -8.43 1.06 8.09
N GLU A 277 -8.42 0.46 6.90
CA GLU A 277 -7.79 1.02 5.69
C GLU A 277 -6.39 1.60 5.95
N ARG A 278 -5.61 0.87 6.74
CA ARG A 278 -4.27 1.30 7.18
C ARG A 278 -3.22 0.82 6.19
N THR A 279 -2.43 1.75 5.68
CA THR A 279 -1.25 1.47 4.86
C THR A 279 -0.02 2.00 5.57
N LEU A 280 0.99 1.14 5.70
CA LEU A 280 2.28 1.46 6.29
C LEU A 280 3.38 1.18 5.26
N VAL A 281 4.21 2.16 4.95
CA VAL A 281 5.33 2.02 4.00
C VAL A 281 6.62 2.42 4.69
N THR A 282 7.62 1.55 4.59
CA THR A 282 8.92 1.66 5.25
C THR A 282 10.04 1.44 4.23
N LYS A 283 11.29 1.68 4.66
CA LYS A 283 12.52 1.55 3.88
C LYS A 283 12.52 2.49 2.66
N ASN A 284 13.04 3.69 2.88
CA ASN A 284 13.05 4.82 1.93
C ASN A 284 11.66 5.18 1.36
N PRO A 285 10.61 5.33 2.21
CA PRO A 285 9.32 5.76 1.74
C PRO A 285 9.32 7.26 1.39
N TYR A 286 8.73 7.60 0.26
CA TYR A 286 8.46 8.99 -0.10
C TYR A 286 7.20 9.10 -0.94
N VAL A 287 6.53 10.24 -0.84
CA VAL A 287 5.30 10.56 -1.55
C VAL A 287 5.45 11.87 -2.31
N GLY A 288 4.92 11.89 -3.53
CA GLY A 288 4.76 13.08 -4.35
C GLY A 288 3.28 13.39 -4.52
N MET A 289 2.90 14.64 -4.36
CA MET A 289 1.54 15.14 -4.56
C MET A 289 1.57 16.28 -5.57
N GLY A 290 0.75 16.19 -6.61
CA GLY A 290 0.57 17.28 -7.55
C GLY A 290 -0.12 18.48 -6.89
N THR A 291 0.38 19.68 -7.12
CA THR A 291 -0.23 20.92 -6.62
C THR A 291 -0.86 21.72 -7.75
N ALA A 292 -1.68 22.72 -7.43
CA ALA A 292 -2.25 23.64 -8.43
C ALA A 292 -1.24 24.68 -8.91
N ASP A 293 -0.15 24.86 -8.18
CA ASP A 293 0.89 25.83 -8.51
C ASP A 293 1.66 25.38 -9.75
N SER A 294 2.26 26.33 -10.46
CA SER A 294 3.08 26.07 -11.64
C SER A 294 4.47 26.69 -11.47
N ILE A 295 5.48 25.97 -11.92
CA ILE A 295 6.89 26.38 -11.90
C ILE A 295 7.46 26.35 -13.32
N LYS A 296 8.40 27.26 -13.61
CA LYS A 296 9.16 27.21 -14.86
C LYS A 296 10.37 26.30 -14.66
N VAL A 297 10.42 25.20 -15.41
CA VAL A 297 11.58 24.31 -15.49
C VAL A 297 12.09 24.32 -16.93
N LYS A 298 13.33 24.77 -17.15
CA LYS A 298 13.91 24.93 -18.50
C LYS A 298 13.00 25.76 -19.43
N ASN A 299 12.53 26.90 -18.97
CA ASN A 299 11.59 27.80 -19.65
C ASN A 299 10.21 27.21 -20.02
N LYS A 300 9.86 26.01 -19.54
CA LYS A 300 8.52 25.43 -19.71
C LYS A 300 7.75 25.50 -18.40
N LEU A 301 6.51 25.98 -18.46
CA LEU A 301 5.60 25.99 -17.32
C LEU A 301 5.14 24.55 -17.06
N GLN A 302 5.37 24.05 -15.84
CA GLN A 302 4.99 22.71 -15.41
C GLN A 302 4.31 22.79 -14.04
N PRO A 303 3.34 21.91 -13.72
CA PRO A 303 2.74 21.86 -12.39
C PRO A 303 3.80 21.57 -11.31
N ASP A 304 3.79 22.35 -10.25
CA ASP A 304 4.64 22.13 -9.08
C ASP A 304 4.16 20.90 -8.30
N SER A 305 5.07 20.25 -7.59
CA SER A 305 4.79 19.04 -6.82
C SER A 305 5.39 19.14 -5.44
N LEU A 306 4.60 18.76 -4.44
CA LEU A 306 5.08 18.59 -3.07
C LEU A 306 5.64 17.18 -2.93
N TRP A 307 6.88 17.07 -2.45
CA TRP A 307 7.54 15.81 -2.15
C TRP A 307 7.79 15.72 -0.65
N MET A 308 7.45 14.58 -0.06
CA MET A 308 7.66 14.29 1.35
C MET A 308 8.32 12.92 1.52
N GLY A 309 9.32 12.82 2.38
CA GLY A 309 10.00 11.57 2.72
C GLY A 309 10.17 11.46 4.23
N ALA A 310 10.24 10.24 4.73
CA ALA A 310 10.45 9.91 6.14
C ALA A 310 11.06 8.50 6.25
N ASP A 311 11.34 8.01 7.45
CA ASP A 311 11.77 6.62 7.63
C ASP A 311 10.57 5.66 7.52
N THR A 312 9.40 6.11 7.97
CA THR A 312 8.12 5.40 7.85
C THR A 312 6.99 6.38 7.52
N LEU A 313 6.18 6.04 6.51
CA LEU A 313 4.96 6.74 6.16
C LEU A 313 3.75 5.84 6.45
N GLU A 314 2.77 6.38 7.17
CA GLU A 314 1.53 5.70 7.51
C GLU A 314 0.34 6.54 7.07
N THR A 315 -0.69 5.88 6.59
CA THR A 315 -2.00 6.47 6.32
C THR A 315 -3.09 5.53 6.81
N GLN A 316 -4.14 6.07 7.44
CA GLN A 316 -5.19 5.26 8.07
C GLN A 316 -6.52 6.01 8.07
N MET A 317 -7.64 5.29 7.97
CA MET A 317 -8.96 5.83 8.32
C MET A 317 -9.22 5.65 9.81
N VAL A 318 -9.55 6.73 10.49
CA VAL A 318 -9.85 6.73 11.93
C VAL A 318 -11.16 7.48 12.19
N LEU A 319 -11.82 7.16 13.31
CA LEU A 319 -13.01 7.88 13.72
C LEU A 319 -12.64 9.29 14.18
N LYS A 320 -13.37 10.31 13.72
CA LYS A 320 -13.13 11.72 14.07
C LYS A 320 -13.05 11.93 15.59
N LYS A 321 -13.92 11.26 16.37
CA LYS A 321 -13.93 11.33 17.84
C LYS A 321 -12.64 10.85 18.53
N THR A 322 -11.84 10.03 17.86
CA THR A 322 -10.55 9.55 18.41
C THR A 322 -9.42 10.56 18.24
N LEU A 323 -9.68 11.67 17.53
CA LEU A 323 -8.68 12.68 17.25
C LEU A 323 -8.82 13.90 18.15
N LYS A 324 -7.67 14.37 18.65
CA LYS A 324 -7.55 15.72 19.23
C LYS A 324 -7.48 16.72 18.08
N LEU A 325 -8.63 17.28 17.70
CA LEU A 325 -8.73 18.33 16.69
C LEU A 325 -8.25 19.68 17.25
N ILE A 326 -7.63 20.48 16.40
CA ILE A 326 -7.14 21.82 16.74
C ILE A 326 -8.07 22.83 16.05
N SER A 327 -8.61 23.78 16.82
CA SER A 327 -9.39 24.90 16.32
C SER A 327 -8.48 25.92 15.63
N SER A 328 -8.99 26.56 14.57
CA SER A 328 -8.29 27.70 13.97
C SER A 328 -8.23 28.85 14.99
N PRO A 329 -7.07 29.47 15.22
CA PRO A 329 -7.05 30.73 15.93
C PRO A 329 -7.79 31.79 15.09
N VAL A 330 -8.46 32.72 15.75
CA VAL A 330 -9.09 33.90 15.15
C VAL A 330 -8.71 35.16 15.92
N ILE A 331 -8.72 36.28 15.20
CA ILE A 331 -8.46 37.60 15.78
C ILE A 331 -9.80 38.15 16.29
N LYS A 332 -9.93 38.32 17.61
CA LYS A 332 -11.08 38.99 18.24
C LYS A 332 -11.00 40.51 18.07
N LYS A 333 -12.09 41.23 18.38
CA LYS A 333 -12.24 42.69 18.16
C LYS A 333 -11.11 43.52 18.79
N ASP A 334 -10.47 43.03 19.85
CA ASP A 334 -9.41 43.74 20.58
C ASP A 334 -7.98 43.26 20.22
N ASN A 335 -7.78 42.62 19.06
CA ASN A 335 -6.52 41.99 18.66
C ASN A 335 -6.05 40.86 19.59
N GLU A 336 -6.97 40.27 20.34
CA GLU A 336 -6.73 39.05 21.11
C GLU A 336 -6.87 37.83 20.21
N LEU A 337 -5.96 36.86 20.38
CA LEU A 337 -6.10 35.53 19.81
C LEU A 337 -7.19 34.79 20.58
N GLY A 338 -8.20 34.31 19.87
CA GLY A 338 -9.22 33.42 20.40
C GLY A 338 -9.38 32.18 19.54
N GLU A 339 -10.26 31.27 19.97
CA GLU A 339 -10.73 30.15 19.14
C GLU A 339 -12.03 30.56 18.43
N GLU A 340 -12.29 30.00 17.24
CA GLU A 340 -13.63 30.12 16.63
C GLU A 340 -14.66 29.52 17.59
N GLU A 341 -15.66 30.32 17.98
CA GLU A 341 -16.85 29.78 18.64
C GLU A 341 -17.46 28.77 17.66
N LYS A 342 -17.54 27.50 18.08
CA LYS A 342 -18.25 26.49 17.30
C LYS A 342 -19.72 26.90 17.32
N ASP A 343 -20.25 27.30 16.18
CA ASP A 343 -21.68 27.49 16.00
C ASP A 343 -22.40 26.19 16.40
N GLU A 344 -23.01 26.17 17.58
CA GLU A 344 -24.08 25.22 17.87
C GLU A 344 -25.17 25.50 16.85
N LYS A 345 -25.28 24.63 15.83
CA LYS A 345 -26.34 24.68 14.83
C LYS A 345 -27.69 24.74 15.55
N LYS A 346 -28.28 25.93 15.63
CA LYS A 346 -29.72 26.08 15.83
C LYS A 346 -30.41 25.37 14.66
N GLU A 347 -31.26 24.41 14.98
CA GLU A 347 -32.09 23.70 14.01
C GLU A 347 -32.86 24.70 13.14
N PRO A 348 -32.83 24.56 11.79
CA PRO A 348 -33.68 25.37 10.94
C PRO A 348 -35.12 24.85 10.99
N LYS A 349 -36.05 25.70 11.45
CA LYS A 349 -37.48 25.52 11.20
C LYS A 349 -37.72 25.61 9.70
N VAL A 350 -38.39 24.58 9.16
CA VAL A 350 -38.84 24.48 7.77
C VAL A 350 -39.98 25.47 7.52
N GLY A 351 -39.90 26.25 6.43
CA GLY A 351 -41.00 27.09 5.97
C GLY A 351 -40.70 27.98 4.76
N ALA A 352 -41.01 27.46 3.56
CA ALA A 352 -41.53 28.14 2.36
C ALA A 352 -40.74 29.28 1.65
N THR A 353 -40.16 28.89 0.50
CA THR A 353 -40.25 29.49 -0.86
C THR A 353 -39.95 30.99 -1.14
N SER A 354 -38.89 31.14 -1.96
CA SER A 354 -38.83 31.86 -3.26
C SER A 354 -38.49 33.37 -3.32
N PRO A 355 -37.85 33.84 -4.43
CA PRO A 355 -36.78 34.85 -4.39
C PRO A 355 -37.10 36.17 -5.13
N LYS A 356 -36.42 37.28 -4.78
CA LYS A 356 -36.08 38.40 -5.70
C LYS A 356 -35.16 39.48 -5.08
N VAL A 357 -34.01 39.68 -5.73
CA VAL A 357 -33.52 40.93 -6.39
C VAL A 357 -33.08 42.19 -5.58
N LEU A 358 -31.85 42.63 -5.93
CA LEU A 358 -31.22 43.97 -6.01
C LEU A 358 -30.94 44.87 -4.78
N ALA A 359 -29.65 45.25 -4.74
CA ALA A 359 -29.10 46.62 -4.66
C ALA A 359 -28.98 47.38 -3.33
N GLU A 360 -27.72 47.79 -3.12
CA GLU A 360 -27.23 49.13 -2.76
C GLU A 360 -27.42 49.76 -1.36
N ASN A 361 -26.24 50.07 -0.81
CA ASN A 361 -25.78 51.33 -0.22
C ASN A 361 -26.26 51.83 1.15
N SER A 362 -25.22 52.34 1.85
CA SER A 362 -25.23 53.49 2.76
C SER A 362 -25.74 53.20 4.18
N THR A 363 -25.34 53.87 5.26
CA THR A 363 -24.21 54.74 5.64
C THR A 363 -24.37 54.92 7.15
N VAL A 364 -23.25 55.00 7.88
CA VAL A 364 -22.95 55.94 8.98
C VAL A 364 -24.02 56.26 10.06
N LYS A 365 -23.68 56.02 11.35
CA LYS A 365 -23.61 57.00 12.49
C LYS A 365 -23.45 56.22 13.80
N LYS A 366 -22.28 56.29 14.48
CA LYS A 366 -21.84 57.24 15.54
C LYS A 366 -22.62 57.19 16.87
N LYS A 367 -21.96 56.58 17.88
CA LYS A 367 -21.69 57.03 19.29
C LYS A 367 -22.90 57.32 20.23
N PRO A 368 -22.73 57.48 21.57
CA PRO A 368 -21.59 57.21 22.47
C PRO A 368 -21.94 56.66 23.91
N GLU A 369 -20.88 56.31 24.65
CA GLU A 369 -20.62 56.64 26.08
C GLU A 369 -21.47 56.13 27.27
N LYS A 370 -20.83 55.42 28.21
CA LYS A 370 -20.38 55.84 29.58
C LYS A 370 -20.13 54.58 30.45
N ARG A 371 -18.98 54.37 31.12
CA ARG A 371 -18.30 55.07 32.26
C ARG A 371 -18.72 54.48 33.63
N GLY A 372 -17.74 53.97 34.40
CA GLY A 372 -17.83 53.67 35.85
C GLY A 372 -17.02 52.41 36.22
N LYS A 373 -15.76 52.51 36.70
CA LYS A 373 -15.29 52.65 38.12
C LYS A 373 -15.70 51.45 39.00
N LYS A 374 -14.94 50.90 39.96
CA LYS A 374 -13.54 50.94 40.47
C LYS A 374 -13.61 50.08 41.77
N LYS A 375 -12.61 49.23 42.11
CA LYS A 375 -12.13 48.94 43.49
C LYS A 375 -11.17 47.73 43.54
N ASP A 376 -9.87 48.03 43.51
CA ASP A 376 -8.85 47.87 44.57
C ASP A 376 -8.89 46.68 45.56
N ASN A 377 -7.75 45.95 45.53
CA ASN A 377 -6.82 45.56 46.61
C ASN A 377 -7.01 44.27 47.44
N LYS A 378 -6.02 43.35 47.36
CA LYS A 378 -4.96 43.15 48.38
C LYS A 378 -4.00 41.98 48.05
N ASP A 379 -2.72 42.22 48.35
CA ASP A 379 -1.54 41.35 48.25
C ASP A 379 -1.52 40.18 49.25
N LEU A 380 -0.68 39.15 48.97
CA LEU A 380 0.28 38.51 49.90
C LEU A 380 1.03 37.30 49.26
N GLU A 381 2.22 37.04 49.79
CA GLU A 381 3.44 36.45 49.19
C GLU A 381 3.57 34.90 49.10
N LEU A 382 4.64 34.48 48.40
CA LEU A 382 5.21 33.14 48.19
C LEU A 382 5.79 32.48 49.46
N PRO A 383 6.03 31.15 49.42
CA PRO A 383 7.37 30.66 49.78
C PRO A 383 7.96 29.58 48.84
N GLU A 384 9.29 29.43 48.95
CA GLU A 384 10.25 28.72 48.11
C GLU A 384 10.35 27.19 48.28
N ILE A 385 11.13 26.60 47.35
CA ILE A 385 11.49 25.20 47.08
C ILE A 385 12.59 24.68 48.03
N PRO A 386 12.75 23.34 48.18
CA PRO A 386 14.10 22.78 48.03
C PRO A 386 14.19 21.56 47.09
N ALA A 387 15.32 21.50 46.36
CA ALA A 387 15.74 20.45 45.42
C ALA A 387 16.81 19.53 46.04
N LEU A 388 16.97 18.29 45.53
CA LEU A 388 18.18 17.42 45.60
C LEU A 388 17.98 16.23 44.61
N LYS A 389 18.70 16.14 43.46
CA LYS A 389 20.05 15.60 43.14
C LYS A 389 20.13 14.12 42.70
N LEU A 390 20.79 13.92 41.55
CA LEU A 390 21.12 12.67 40.84
C LEU A 390 22.18 11.81 41.54
N LYS A 391 22.26 10.53 41.14
CA LYS A 391 23.53 9.78 41.00
C LYS A 391 23.54 8.86 39.76
N ASP A 392 24.70 8.87 39.10
CA ASP A 392 25.14 8.12 37.93
C ASP A 392 25.42 6.63 38.19
N SER A 393 25.43 5.83 37.12
CA SER A 393 26.54 4.90 36.87
C SER A 393 26.58 4.44 35.39
N VAL A 394 27.69 4.76 34.74
CA VAL A 394 28.14 4.33 33.40
C VAL A 394 28.96 3.04 33.54
N LEU A 395 28.90 2.13 32.55
CA LEU A 395 30.07 1.34 32.13
C LEU A 395 30.00 1.09 30.61
N LYS A 396 31.09 1.48 29.94
CA LYS A 396 31.47 1.18 28.55
C LYS A 396 32.37 -0.07 28.55
N ASP A 397 32.36 -0.86 27.48
CA ASP A 397 33.47 -0.97 26.50
C ASP A 397 33.41 -2.27 25.66
N SER A 398 33.75 -2.11 24.38
CA SER A 398 34.71 -2.94 23.62
C SER A 398 34.25 -3.23 22.19
N LEU A 399 35.07 -2.74 21.26
CA LEU A 399 35.06 -2.96 19.81
C LEU A 399 36.07 -4.07 19.46
N LEU A 400 35.81 -4.85 18.39
CA LEU A 400 36.66 -5.02 17.18
C LEU A 400 36.61 -6.42 16.52
N LYS A 401 36.35 -6.36 15.19
CA LYS A 401 37.01 -7.04 14.05
C LYS A 401 36.78 -8.53 13.69
N ASP A 402 36.26 -8.66 12.45
CA ASP A 402 36.73 -9.45 11.29
C ASP A 402 37.02 -10.95 11.43
N SER A 403 36.26 -11.77 10.69
CA SER A 403 36.78 -12.43 9.47
C SER A 403 35.69 -13.23 8.71
N THR A 404 35.92 -13.31 7.41
CA THR A 404 35.16 -13.95 6.33
C THR A 404 35.01 -15.47 6.43
N THR A 405 33.87 -16.02 6.00
CA THR A 405 33.78 -17.11 5.00
C THR A 405 32.34 -17.36 4.53
N LEU A 406 32.19 -17.53 3.22
CA LEU A 406 30.97 -17.88 2.49
C LEU A 406 30.70 -19.39 2.57
N GLN A 407 29.49 -19.80 2.96
CA GLN A 407 28.88 -21.06 2.48
C GLN A 407 27.36 -20.93 2.29
N LYS A 408 26.89 -21.41 1.12
CA LYS A 408 25.48 -21.52 0.68
C LYS A 408 24.71 -22.52 1.56
N LYS A 409 23.49 -22.16 2.01
CA LYS A 409 22.36 -23.09 2.22
C LYS A 409 21.00 -22.36 2.31
N ALA A 410 19.94 -23.11 2.00
CA ALA A 410 18.54 -22.79 1.67
C ALA A 410 17.78 -21.76 2.55
N PRO A 411 16.66 -21.15 2.05
CA PRO A 411 15.98 -20.07 2.76
C PRO A 411 15.24 -20.56 4.03
N PRO A 412 15.34 -19.83 5.15
CA PRO A 412 14.69 -20.18 6.41
C PRO A 412 13.21 -19.77 6.45
N GLY A 413 12.36 -20.64 6.97
CA GLY A 413 11.03 -20.29 7.44
C GLY A 413 11.14 -19.41 8.68
N TRP A 414 10.50 -18.24 8.66
CA TRP A 414 10.45 -17.35 9.81
C TRP A 414 9.29 -17.73 10.73
N LYS A 415 9.65 -18.20 11.92
CA LYS A 415 8.90 -17.97 13.16
C LYS A 415 9.41 -16.67 13.76
N ASP A 416 8.51 -15.81 14.20
CA ASP A 416 8.70 -15.05 15.44
C ASP A 416 7.34 -14.71 16.07
N SER A 417 7.30 -14.97 17.37
CA SER A 417 6.18 -15.02 18.31
C SER A 417 5.80 -13.67 18.90
N VAL A 418 4.50 -13.40 19.05
CA VAL A 418 3.82 -12.87 20.26
C VAL A 418 2.32 -13.16 20.01
N LEU A 419 1.50 -13.91 20.76
CA LEU A 419 1.22 -14.05 22.19
C LEU A 419 0.61 -15.45 22.42
N THR A 420 1.20 -16.26 23.31
CA THR A 420 0.51 -17.42 23.91
C THR A 420 0.22 -17.08 25.38
N LYS A 421 -1.06 -17.07 25.76
CA LYS A 421 -1.46 -17.17 27.17
C LYS A 421 -2.00 -18.59 27.36
N LYS A 422 -1.30 -19.33 28.22
CA LYS A 422 -1.59 -20.72 28.60
C LYS A 422 -2.99 -20.86 29.23
N ILE A 423 -3.72 -21.89 28.82
CA ILE A 423 -4.70 -22.60 29.65
C ILE A 423 -4.24 -24.06 29.67
N ALA A 424 -4.05 -24.63 30.87
CA ALA A 424 -3.66 -26.02 31.08
C ALA A 424 -4.86 -26.97 30.91
N PRO A 425 -4.68 -28.21 30.42
CA PRO A 425 -5.75 -29.18 30.30
C PRO A 425 -5.89 -30.01 31.59
N VAL A 426 -7.15 -30.19 32.03
CA VAL A 426 -7.54 -31.18 33.03
C VAL A 426 -7.75 -32.52 32.33
N ALA A 427 -7.14 -33.57 32.88
CA ALA A 427 -7.27 -34.94 32.46
C ALA A 427 -8.60 -35.56 32.91
N THR A 428 -9.16 -36.47 32.10
CA THR A 428 -9.95 -37.61 32.59
C THR A 428 -9.79 -38.80 31.64
N LYS A 429 -9.42 -39.95 32.21
CA LYS A 429 -9.51 -41.30 31.63
C LYS A 429 -10.93 -41.82 31.86
N GLY A 430 -11.45 -42.62 30.94
CA GLY A 430 -12.62 -43.47 31.17
C GLY A 430 -13.06 -44.20 29.91
N LYS A 431 -12.92 -45.54 29.93
CA LYS A 431 -13.41 -46.48 28.93
C LYS A 431 -14.94 -46.43 28.87
N ASP A 432 -15.53 -46.65 27.69
CA ASP A 432 -16.39 -47.81 27.45
C ASP A 432 -16.83 -47.93 25.98
N SER A 433 -16.75 -49.17 25.53
CA SER A 433 -17.27 -49.77 24.30
C SER A 433 -18.79 -49.73 24.24
N ILE A 434 -19.38 -49.75 23.03
CA ILE A 434 -20.45 -50.67 22.57
C ILE A 434 -21.04 -50.21 21.21
N SER A 435 -20.73 -51.02 20.19
CA SER A 435 -21.50 -51.46 19.02
C SER A 435 -22.65 -50.64 18.36
N LYS A 436 -22.46 -50.38 17.05
CA LYS A 436 -23.06 -51.08 15.88
C LYS A 436 -24.59 -50.97 15.58
N THR A 437 -24.85 -50.62 14.30
CA THR A 437 -26.02 -50.98 13.44
C THR A 437 -27.28 -50.08 13.59
N ILE A 438 -28.01 -49.56 12.57
CA ILE A 438 -28.50 -50.06 11.26
C ILE A 438 -28.85 -48.90 10.27
N LYS A 439 -28.52 -49.14 8.98
CA LYS A 439 -29.10 -48.81 7.65
C LYS A 439 -30.12 -47.65 7.41
N ALA A 440 -29.76 -46.85 6.38
CA ALA A 440 -30.42 -46.54 5.09
C ALA A 440 -31.94 -46.25 4.98
N GLY A 441 -32.25 -45.11 4.33
CA GLY A 441 -33.50 -44.83 3.62
C GLY A 441 -33.64 -43.35 3.18
N LEU A 442 -33.57 -43.07 1.88
CA LEU A 442 -34.03 -41.81 1.22
C LEU A 442 -35.49 -42.01 0.71
N PRO A 443 -36.20 -40.98 0.19
CA PRO A 443 -36.80 -39.79 0.82
C PRO A 443 -38.34 -39.75 0.57
N PRO A 444 -39.07 -38.65 0.88
CA PRO A 444 -39.75 -37.98 -0.24
C PRO A 444 -39.79 -36.43 -0.19
N LYS A 445 -40.13 -35.88 -1.36
CA LYS A 445 -40.31 -34.47 -1.76
C LYS A 445 -41.42 -33.73 -0.99
N ALA A 446 -41.24 -32.40 -0.88
CA ALA A 446 -42.14 -31.33 -1.38
C ALA A 446 -42.40 -30.16 -0.40
N LYS A 447 -41.98 -28.97 -0.86
CA LYS A 447 -42.64 -27.64 -0.89
C LYS A 447 -43.46 -27.12 0.32
N THR A 448 -43.09 -25.88 0.68
CA THR A 448 -43.94 -24.72 1.07
C THR A 448 -45.06 -24.94 2.09
N ASP A 449 -45.00 -24.28 3.24
CA ASP A 449 -45.81 -23.06 3.43
C ASP A 449 -45.45 -22.24 4.67
N SER A 450 -45.81 -20.97 4.58
CA SER A 450 -45.64 -19.93 5.59
C SER A 450 -46.75 -19.99 6.64
N LEU A 451 -46.43 -20.08 7.93
CA LEU A 451 -47.38 -19.78 9.01
C LEU A 451 -46.67 -19.23 10.25
N LEU A 452 -46.63 -17.91 10.39
CA LEU A 452 -46.56 -17.26 11.70
C LEU A 452 -47.78 -16.36 11.83
N ALA A 453 -48.82 -16.96 12.40
CA ALA A 453 -50.05 -16.31 12.83
C ALA A 453 -49.81 -15.45 14.08
N LYS A 454 -50.55 -14.35 14.11
CA LYS A 454 -50.73 -13.46 15.26
C LYS A 454 -51.34 -14.23 16.45
N GLY A 455 -50.82 -13.95 17.64
CA GLY A 455 -51.49 -14.21 18.92
C GLY A 455 -51.06 -13.18 19.95
N LYS A 456 -51.93 -12.21 20.25
CA LYS A 456 -51.84 -11.35 21.45
C LYS A 456 -52.39 -12.15 22.63
N ALA A 457 -51.62 -12.26 23.71
CA ALA A 457 -52.15 -12.22 25.08
C ALA A 457 -51.02 -12.00 26.09
N ASP A 458 -51.12 -10.86 26.76
CA ASP A 458 -51.05 -10.70 28.21
C ASP A 458 -49.91 -9.86 28.78
N ALA A 459 -50.35 -8.80 29.46
CA ALA A 459 -49.56 -7.76 30.07
C ALA A 459 -49.53 -8.02 31.58
N GLY A 460 -48.37 -8.43 32.09
CA GLY A 460 -48.20 -8.70 33.52
C GLY A 460 -46.75 -8.56 33.97
N LYS A 461 -46.39 -7.35 34.41
CA LYS A 461 -45.25 -7.02 35.29
C LYS A 461 -43.87 -7.55 34.88
N LEU A 462 -43.11 -6.72 34.16
CA LEU A 462 -41.67 -6.60 34.43
C LEU A 462 -41.35 -5.12 34.70
N LYS A 463 -40.85 -4.92 35.92
CA LYS A 463 -40.51 -3.65 36.54
C LYS A 463 -39.54 -2.85 35.67
N ASN A 464 -39.75 -1.53 35.67
CA ASN A 464 -38.79 -0.50 35.28
C ASN A 464 -37.38 -0.82 35.79
N ILE A 465 -36.50 -1.24 34.90
CA ILE A 465 -35.07 -0.93 35.01
C ILE A 465 -34.86 0.26 34.10
N LYS A 466 -34.81 1.47 34.69
CA LYS A 466 -34.24 2.64 34.02
C LYS A 466 -32.75 2.37 33.83
N VAL A 467 -32.36 1.80 32.70
CA VAL A 467 -31.00 1.95 32.19
C VAL A 467 -30.91 3.36 31.62
N LYS A 468 -30.64 4.32 32.50
CA LYS A 468 -30.19 5.66 32.12
C LYS A 468 -28.68 5.58 32.08
N ASP A 469 -28.14 5.31 30.90
CA ASP A 469 -26.85 5.82 30.40
C ASP A 469 -26.46 5.09 29.10
N SER A 470 -27.29 5.25 28.08
CA SER A 470 -26.81 5.17 26.70
C SER A 470 -26.58 6.61 26.25
N ILE A 471 -25.31 7.00 26.14
CA ILE A 471 -24.88 8.23 25.47
C ILE A 471 -25.70 8.35 24.17
N PRO A 472 -26.39 9.47 23.90
CA PRO A 472 -27.15 9.63 22.67
C PRO A 472 -26.22 9.35 21.48
N PHE A 473 -26.66 8.50 20.56
CA PHE A 473 -25.91 8.24 19.33
C PHE A 473 -25.74 9.57 18.58
N ASN A 474 -24.54 10.14 18.62
CA ASN A 474 -24.19 11.30 17.82
C ASN A 474 -23.73 10.79 16.45
N PRO A 475 -24.39 11.16 15.34
CA PRO A 475 -23.94 10.76 13.99
C PRO A 475 -22.49 11.17 13.71
N GLU A 476 -21.99 12.24 14.34
CA GLU A 476 -20.58 12.65 14.24
C GLU A 476 -19.59 11.59 14.76
N ASP A 477 -20.00 10.74 15.70
CA ASP A 477 -19.16 9.69 16.27
C ASP A 477 -18.85 8.56 15.28
N THR A 478 -19.61 8.48 14.19
CA THR A 478 -19.40 7.52 13.09
C THR A 478 -18.57 8.09 11.94
N VAL A 479 -18.33 9.41 11.92
CA VAL A 479 -17.59 10.08 10.85
C VAL A 479 -16.15 9.61 10.86
N ARG A 480 -15.70 9.02 9.75
CA ARG A 480 -14.31 8.59 9.54
C ARG A 480 -13.54 9.66 8.76
N THR A 481 -12.30 9.89 9.15
CA THR A 481 -11.40 10.85 8.54
C THR A 481 -10.04 10.20 8.26
N ARG A 482 -9.30 10.74 7.30
CA ARG A 482 -7.99 10.24 6.92
C ARG A 482 -6.93 10.92 7.79
N VAL A 483 -6.02 10.12 8.34
CA VAL A 483 -4.81 10.61 9.00
C VAL A 483 -3.58 10.16 8.22
N ILE A 484 -2.58 11.04 8.19
CA ILE A 484 -1.25 10.76 7.63
C ILE A 484 -0.25 10.98 8.75
N LYS A 485 0.65 10.02 8.94
CA LYS A 485 1.74 10.09 9.90
C LYS A 485 3.05 9.83 9.18
N ALA A 486 4.04 10.66 9.46
CA ALA A 486 5.39 10.47 8.98
C ALA A 486 6.32 10.42 10.19
N TYR A 487 7.03 9.31 10.36
CA TYR A 487 7.86 9.04 11.51
C TYR A 487 9.33 9.13 11.12
N HIS A 488 10.05 9.94 11.90
CA HIS A 488 11.49 10.19 11.84
C HIS A 488 11.97 10.76 10.50
N ASN A 489 12.94 11.68 10.60
CA ASN A 489 13.64 12.25 9.47
C ASN A 489 12.71 12.80 8.37
N VAL A 490 11.61 13.45 8.77
CA VAL A 490 10.66 14.02 7.81
C VAL A 490 11.33 15.15 7.05
N ARG A 491 11.29 15.06 5.73
CA ARG A 491 11.80 16.08 4.79
C ARG A 491 10.71 16.40 3.79
N VAL A 492 10.45 17.69 3.59
CA VAL A 492 9.52 18.17 2.57
C VAL A 492 10.19 19.15 1.65
N TYR A 493 9.89 19.00 0.36
CA TYR A 493 10.32 19.89 -0.70
C TYR A 493 9.15 20.24 -1.61
N LYS A 494 8.94 21.54 -1.78
CA LYS A 494 8.15 22.19 -2.83
C LYS A 494 8.97 23.38 -3.33
N ALA A 495 8.75 23.92 -4.53
CA ALA A 495 9.62 24.98 -5.06
C ALA A 495 9.71 26.23 -4.16
N ASN A 496 8.59 26.63 -3.54
CA ASN A 496 8.49 27.81 -2.68
C ASN A 496 8.53 27.52 -1.17
N MET A 497 8.55 26.25 -0.76
CA MET A 497 8.47 25.87 0.66
C MET A 497 9.23 24.56 0.91
N GLN A 498 10.04 24.53 1.94
CA GLN A 498 10.77 23.33 2.35
C GLN A 498 10.69 23.17 3.86
N ALA A 499 10.72 21.94 4.35
CA ALA A 499 10.65 21.69 5.79
C ALA A 499 11.45 20.46 6.21
N ARG A 500 11.85 20.45 7.47
CA ARG A 500 12.46 19.30 8.14
C ARG A 500 11.88 19.19 9.56
N ALA A 501 11.63 17.98 10.03
CA ALA A 501 11.30 17.71 11.43
C ALA A 501 11.64 16.24 11.79
N ASP A 502 11.51 15.87 13.06
CA ASP A 502 11.47 14.45 13.43
C ASP A 502 10.20 13.80 12.87
N SER A 503 9.03 14.36 13.18
CA SER A 503 7.75 13.70 12.88
C SER A 503 6.71 14.69 12.36
N LEU A 504 5.79 14.18 11.55
CA LEU A 504 4.65 14.94 11.01
C LEU A 504 3.36 14.16 11.18
N PHE A 505 2.30 14.88 11.56
CA PHE A 505 0.94 14.38 11.61
C PHE A 505 0.02 15.29 10.79
N TYR A 506 -0.90 14.71 10.03
CA TYR A 506 -1.95 15.44 9.35
C TYR A 506 -3.29 14.72 9.51
N THR A 507 -4.36 15.50 9.65
CA THR A 507 -5.73 15.00 9.60
C THR A 507 -6.60 15.88 8.70
N SER A 508 -7.44 15.25 7.87
CA SER A 508 -8.40 16.01 7.05
C SER A 508 -9.58 16.57 7.86
N ALA A 509 -9.78 16.15 9.12
CA ALA A 509 -10.87 16.63 9.96
C ALA A 509 -10.72 18.10 10.38
N ASP A 510 -9.49 18.57 10.58
CA ASP A 510 -9.19 19.99 10.86
C ASP A 510 -8.24 20.61 9.81
N SER A 511 -7.85 19.84 8.80
CA SER A 511 -6.94 20.25 7.72
C SER A 511 -5.60 20.82 8.22
N THR A 512 -5.10 20.32 9.35
CA THR A 512 -3.88 20.82 9.99
C THR A 512 -2.71 19.85 9.83
N LEU A 513 -1.59 20.36 9.30
CA LEU A 513 -0.28 19.74 9.34
C LEU A 513 0.40 20.11 10.66
N ARG A 514 0.91 19.11 11.38
CA ARG A 514 1.52 19.26 12.70
C ARG A 514 2.92 18.68 12.65
N TRP A 515 3.91 19.53 12.87
CA TRP A 515 5.32 19.17 12.83
C TRP A 515 5.88 19.15 14.24
N TYR A 516 6.60 18.08 14.59
CA TYR A 516 7.04 17.83 15.95
C TYR A 516 8.56 17.63 16.05
N LYS A 517 9.09 18.02 17.21
CA LYS A 517 10.50 17.97 17.63
C LYS A 517 11.42 18.74 16.68
N ASP A 518 11.68 19.97 17.07
CA ASP A 518 12.57 20.92 16.39
C ASP A 518 12.30 21.08 14.88
N PRO A 519 11.04 21.29 14.46
CA PRO A 519 10.75 21.58 13.06
C PRO A 519 11.45 22.85 12.57
N ILE A 520 11.94 22.79 11.34
CA ILE A 520 12.49 23.92 10.61
C ILE A 520 11.73 24.07 9.30
N LEU A 521 11.16 25.24 9.06
CA LEU A 521 10.42 25.59 7.85
C LEU A 521 11.16 26.71 7.11
N TRP A 522 11.41 26.54 5.81
CA TRP A 522 12.00 27.56 4.94
C TRP A 522 11.01 27.99 3.87
N SER A 523 10.89 29.31 3.66
CA SER A 523 10.05 29.91 2.62
C SER A 523 10.54 31.32 2.30
N GLU A 524 10.65 31.69 1.02
CA GLU A 524 10.95 33.06 0.54
C GLU A 524 12.08 33.77 1.34
N GLY A 525 13.25 33.12 1.51
CA GLY A 525 14.40 33.71 2.23
C GLY A 525 14.28 33.73 3.76
N SER A 526 13.20 33.17 4.31
CA SER A 526 12.93 33.09 5.74
C SER A 526 13.08 31.65 6.26
N GLN A 527 13.48 31.53 7.53
CA GLN A 527 13.50 30.31 8.31
C GLN A 527 12.65 30.49 9.56
N GLN A 528 11.83 29.49 9.88
CA GLN A 528 11.05 29.44 11.11
C GLN A 528 11.38 28.17 11.88
N THR A 529 11.57 28.32 13.19
CA THR A 529 11.88 27.23 14.12
C THR A 529 11.06 27.35 15.39
N GLY A 530 10.73 26.23 16.01
CA GLY A 530 10.10 26.14 17.32
C GLY A 530 10.09 24.68 17.77
N ASP A 531 9.45 24.38 18.90
CA ASP A 531 9.31 22.99 19.36
C ASP A 531 8.22 22.25 18.56
N THR A 532 7.17 22.97 18.14
CA THR A 532 6.07 22.45 17.32
C THR A 532 5.56 23.50 16.35
N ILE A 533 5.21 23.09 15.12
CA ILE A 533 4.60 23.97 14.12
C ILE A 533 3.26 23.39 13.68
N TYR A 534 2.20 24.18 13.79
CA TYR A 534 0.89 23.88 13.20
C TYR A 534 0.66 24.74 11.98
N LEU A 535 0.32 24.11 10.86
CA LEU A 535 0.01 24.76 9.60
C LEU A 535 -1.36 24.27 9.16
N GLN A 536 -2.32 25.19 9.12
CA GLN A 536 -3.70 24.87 8.76
C GLN A 536 -4.05 25.34 7.36
N LEU A 537 -4.79 24.49 6.66
CA LEU A 537 -5.27 24.76 5.32
C LEU A 537 -6.78 25.06 5.35
N LYS A 538 -7.20 26.04 4.55
CA LYS A 538 -8.61 26.33 4.24
C LYS A 538 -8.76 26.39 2.74
N ASN A 539 -9.68 25.60 2.17
CA ASN A 539 -9.87 25.49 0.72
C ASN A 539 -8.57 25.21 -0.06
N LYS A 540 -7.71 24.32 0.47
CA LYS A 540 -6.38 23.95 -0.08
C LYS A 540 -5.36 25.09 -0.12
N LYS A 541 -5.62 26.24 0.53
CA LYS A 541 -4.68 27.36 0.69
C LYS A 541 -4.25 27.49 2.15
N LEU A 542 -3.08 28.09 2.38
CA LEU A 542 -2.63 28.45 3.72
C LEU A 542 -3.63 29.42 4.37
N ASN A 543 -4.01 29.13 5.61
CA ASN A 543 -4.94 29.93 6.41
C ASN A 543 -4.27 30.48 7.66
N THR A 544 -3.64 29.60 8.44
CA THR A 544 -2.95 29.95 9.68
C THR A 544 -1.68 29.13 9.84
N LEU A 545 -0.68 29.73 10.48
CA LEU A 545 0.56 29.10 10.87
C LEU A 545 0.86 29.48 12.32
N GLN A 546 1.08 28.48 13.17
CA GLN A 546 1.47 28.67 14.56
C GLN A 546 2.81 27.99 14.80
N VAL A 547 3.76 28.73 15.37
CA VAL A 547 5.04 28.22 15.84
C VAL A 547 5.01 28.30 17.36
N LEU A 548 5.00 27.15 18.03
CA LEU A 548 4.78 27.01 19.46
C LEU A 548 6.08 26.69 20.17
N GLU A 549 6.32 27.40 21.27
CA GLU A 549 7.46 27.28 22.17
C GLU A 549 8.81 27.49 21.46
N LYS A 550 9.68 28.33 22.06
CA LYS A 550 10.94 28.77 21.43
C LYS A 550 10.74 29.25 19.99
N ALA A 551 9.62 29.93 19.74
CA ALA A 551 9.22 30.34 18.41
C ALA A 551 10.18 31.41 17.91
N PHE A 552 10.81 31.15 16.77
CA PHE A 552 11.82 32.02 16.20
C PHE A 552 11.63 32.10 14.69
N LEU A 553 11.69 33.32 14.15
CA LEU A 553 11.69 33.58 12.72
C LEU A 553 12.92 34.41 12.38
N VAL A 554 13.66 33.94 11.37
CA VAL A 554 14.80 34.64 10.78
C VAL A 554 14.48 34.92 9.33
N ASN A 555 14.73 36.13 8.87
CA ASN A 555 14.62 36.53 7.46
C ASN A 555 15.91 37.22 7.00
N VAL A 556 16.33 36.88 5.78
CA VAL A 556 17.57 37.40 5.18
C VAL A 556 17.25 37.96 3.80
N ASN A 557 17.75 39.17 3.55
CA ASN A 557 17.76 39.75 2.21
C ASN A 557 18.97 39.18 1.44
N ALA A 558 18.78 38.90 0.14
CA ALA A 558 19.63 38.04 -0.67
C ALA A 558 21.15 38.35 -0.63
N ASP A 559 21.54 39.58 -0.34
CA ASP A 559 22.93 40.06 -0.38
C ASP A 559 23.47 40.59 0.96
N SER A 560 22.83 40.28 2.09
CA SER A 560 23.19 40.82 3.40
C SER A 560 23.63 39.76 4.41
N ALA A 561 24.64 40.10 5.23
CA ALA A 561 24.99 39.37 6.45
C ALA A 561 24.09 39.76 7.64
N ARG A 562 23.16 40.71 7.45
CA ARG A 562 22.21 41.16 8.48
C ARG A 562 20.95 40.31 8.45
N TYR A 563 20.52 39.88 9.64
CA TYR A 563 19.37 39.01 9.82
C TYR A 563 18.25 39.76 10.52
N ASN A 564 17.09 39.86 9.87
CA ASN A 564 15.86 40.24 10.55
C ASN A 564 15.44 39.06 11.43
N GLN A 565 15.22 39.31 12.72
CA GLN A 565 15.00 38.27 13.73
C GLN A 565 13.80 38.65 14.57
N ILE A 566 12.92 37.68 14.84
CA ILE A 566 11.87 37.86 15.83
C ILE A 566 11.64 36.56 16.57
N LYS A 567 11.52 36.64 17.90
CA LYS A 567 11.24 35.49 18.76
C LYS A 567 10.14 35.81 19.76
N GLY A 568 9.51 34.76 20.26
CA GLY A 568 8.56 34.82 21.36
C GLY A 568 8.18 33.42 21.84
N LYS A 569 7.24 33.33 22.77
CA LYS A 569 6.67 32.04 23.19
C LYS A 569 5.79 31.42 22.11
N LEU A 570 5.02 32.24 21.39
CA LEU A 570 4.14 31.81 20.31
C LEU A 570 4.21 32.82 19.16
N ILE A 571 4.38 32.32 17.93
CA ILE A 571 4.17 33.12 16.72
C ILE A 571 2.93 32.60 16.01
N THR A 572 1.95 33.47 15.75
CA THR A 572 0.75 33.15 14.96
C THR A 572 0.66 34.04 13.73
N ALA A 573 0.75 33.45 12.54
CA ALA A 573 0.57 34.14 11.27
C ALA A 573 -0.78 33.79 10.63
N PHE A 574 -1.46 34.83 10.13
CA PHE A 574 -2.75 34.76 9.47
C PHE A 574 -2.60 35.05 7.98
N PHE A 575 -3.27 34.24 7.16
CA PHE A 575 -3.24 34.32 5.72
C PHE A 575 -4.63 34.62 5.17
N LYS A 576 -4.68 35.44 4.11
CA LYS A 576 -5.87 35.65 3.28
C LYS A 576 -5.54 35.19 1.88
N ASP A 577 -6.28 34.21 1.37
CA ASP A 577 -6.03 33.59 0.05
C ASP A 577 -4.59 33.07 -0.13
N GLY A 578 -3.99 32.56 0.95
CA GLY A 578 -2.61 32.07 0.95
C GLY A 578 -1.54 33.16 1.05
N LYS A 579 -1.92 34.44 1.12
CA LYS A 579 -0.99 35.57 1.33
C LYS A 579 -0.99 35.98 2.80
N MET A 580 0.19 36.14 3.40
CA MET A 580 0.33 36.58 4.79
C MET A 580 -0.23 38.00 4.92
N LYS A 581 -1.09 38.21 5.93
CA LYS A 581 -1.76 39.49 6.20
C LYS A 581 -1.33 40.07 7.54
N ASN A 582 -1.25 39.23 8.56
CA ASN A 582 -0.94 39.62 9.93
C ASN A 582 -0.07 38.54 10.57
N MET A 583 0.84 38.94 11.44
CA MET A 583 1.55 38.04 12.34
C MET A 583 1.52 38.62 13.74
N PHE A 584 1.34 37.76 14.73
CA PHE A 584 1.42 38.08 16.14
C PHE A 584 2.55 37.28 16.75
N VAL A 585 3.34 37.94 17.59
CA VAL A 585 4.40 37.33 18.38
C VAL A 585 4.08 37.62 19.83
N ASP A 586 3.92 36.56 20.60
CA ASP A 586 3.31 36.55 21.92
C ASP A 586 4.28 36.00 22.97
N GLY A 587 4.31 36.66 24.13
CA GLY A 587 5.09 36.22 25.29
C GLY A 587 6.57 36.56 25.14
N ASN A 588 6.98 37.65 25.80
CA ASN A 588 8.34 38.21 25.75
C ASN A 588 8.83 38.33 24.29
N ALA A 589 8.04 39.02 23.48
CA ALA A 589 8.33 39.20 22.07
C ALA A 589 9.53 40.12 21.90
N GLU A 590 10.58 39.60 21.28
CA GLU A 590 11.82 40.33 21.00
C GLU A 590 12.07 40.34 19.50
N SER A 591 12.42 41.49 18.94
CA SER A 591 12.64 41.69 17.52
C SER A 591 13.93 42.48 17.28
N ILE A 592 14.69 42.08 16.27
CA ILE A 592 15.75 42.88 15.65
C ILE A 592 15.36 43.06 14.19
N TYR A 593 15.17 44.30 13.77
CA TYR A 593 14.75 44.65 12.42
C TYR A 593 15.67 45.73 11.83
N PHE A 594 16.19 45.48 10.63
CA PHE A 594 17.05 46.41 9.91
C PHE A 594 16.22 47.22 8.92
N ASN A 595 16.15 48.54 9.12
CA ASN A 595 15.45 49.44 8.21
C ASN A 595 16.29 49.71 6.95
N GLN A 596 15.60 49.86 5.82
CA GLN A 596 16.23 50.16 4.53
C GLN A 596 15.65 51.45 3.93
N ASP A 597 16.49 52.20 3.22
CA ASP A 597 16.09 53.37 2.45
C ASP A 597 15.50 52.99 1.07
N LYS A 598 15.14 54.01 0.27
CA LYS A 598 14.60 53.83 -1.09
C LYS A 598 15.59 53.18 -2.07
N LYS A 599 16.87 53.09 -1.72
CA LYS A 599 17.94 52.46 -2.51
C LYS A 599 18.34 51.10 -1.94
N GLU A 600 17.53 50.54 -1.04
CA GLU A 600 17.76 49.26 -0.34
C GLU A 600 18.98 49.25 0.59
N ALA A 601 19.56 50.42 0.90
CA ALA A 601 20.68 50.54 1.84
C ALA A 601 20.17 50.55 3.29
N TYR A 602 20.84 49.81 4.18
CA TYR A 602 20.47 49.75 5.60
C TYR A 602 20.80 51.07 6.31
N THR A 603 19.80 51.66 6.98
CA THR A 603 19.95 52.94 7.68
C THR A 603 20.24 52.76 9.16
N ASP A 604 19.47 51.89 9.81
CA ASP A 604 19.51 51.66 11.25
C ASP A 604 18.93 50.30 11.62
N MET A 605 19.30 49.82 12.81
CA MET A 605 18.80 48.61 13.44
C MET A 605 17.86 48.99 14.59
N ASN A 606 16.63 48.52 14.52
CA ASN A 606 15.66 48.60 15.61
C ASN A 606 15.66 47.29 16.39
N GLN A 607 16.02 47.35 17.66
CA GLN A 607 15.78 46.30 18.63
C GLN A 607 14.52 46.65 19.43
N THR A 608 13.64 45.69 19.64
CA THR A 608 12.36 45.93 20.32
C THR A 608 11.99 44.75 21.20
N VAL A 609 11.58 45.02 22.43
CA VAL A 609 11.05 44.07 23.40
C VAL A 609 9.66 44.53 23.79
N SER A 610 8.70 43.62 23.82
CA SER A 610 7.32 43.92 24.23
C SER A 610 6.61 42.64 24.66
N ALA A 611 5.52 42.76 25.43
CA ALA A 611 4.71 41.59 25.76
C ALA A 611 4.11 40.92 24.50
N ARG A 612 3.76 41.73 23.49
CA ARG A 612 3.25 41.27 22.19
C ARG A 612 3.68 42.20 21.06
N ILE A 613 4.11 41.64 19.93
CA ILE A 613 4.38 42.37 18.69
C ILE A 613 3.40 41.92 17.61
N LYS A 614 2.74 42.87 16.95
CA LYS A 614 1.88 42.65 15.79
C LYS A 614 2.55 43.20 14.55
N ILE A 615 2.71 42.37 13.53
CA ILE A 615 3.24 42.74 12.22
C ILE A 615 2.12 42.70 11.18
N LEU A 616 2.02 43.76 10.40
CA LEU A 616 1.10 43.90 9.28
C LEU A 616 1.87 43.78 7.97
N PHE A 617 1.29 43.05 7.02
CA PHE A 617 1.88 42.83 5.71
C PHE A 617 0.99 43.42 4.61
N GLN A 618 1.61 44.10 3.65
CA GLN A 618 0.99 44.55 2.40
C GLN A 618 1.91 44.14 1.24
N GLU A 619 1.33 43.57 0.18
CA GLU A 619 2.10 43.13 -1.01
C GLU A 619 3.32 42.23 -0.70
N LYS A 620 3.19 41.37 0.33
CA LYS A 620 4.26 40.50 0.87
C LYS A 620 5.41 41.21 1.60
N GLN A 621 5.35 42.53 1.75
CA GLN A 621 6.31 43.32 2.52
C GLN A 621 5.73 43.71 3.88
N ILE A 622 6.61 43.95 4.86
CA ILE A 622 6.21 44.48 6.16
C ILE A 622 5.74 45.92 5.97
N SER A 623 4.46 46.19 6.24
CA SER A 623 3.91 47.55 6.16
C SER A 623 3.99 48.29 7.49
N ARG A 624 3.80 47.57 8.61
CA ARG A 624 3.82 48.17 9.95
C ARG A 624 4.11 47.14 11.03
N ILE A 625 4.96 47.52 11.96
CA ILE A 625 5.19 46.80 13.22
C ILE A 625 4.52 47.60 14.34
N VAL A 626 3.71 46.94 15.16
CA VAL A 626 2.97 47.53 16.28
C VAL A 626 3.33 46.74 17.54
N THR A 627 3.94 47.42 18.50
CA THR A 627 4.20 46.86 19.83
C THR A 627 2.96 47.04 20.72
N ILE A 628 2.68 46.05 21.55
CA ILE A 628 1.49 46.00 22.40
C ILE A 628 1.93 45.62 23.80
N LYS A 629 1.78 46.59 24.72
CA LYS A 629 2.11 46.52 26.15
C LYS A 629 3.62 46.47 26.43
N GLU A 630 4.05 47.38 27.30
CA GLU A 630 5.43 47.51 27.79
C GLU A 630 6.49 47.51 26.65
N PRO A 631 6.40 48.44 25.66
CA PRO A 631 7.38 48.48 24.59
C PRO A 631 8.68 49.13 25.06
N GLU A 632 9.77 48.39 24.96
CA GLU A 632 11.13 48.90 25.03
C GLU A 632 11.77 48.78 23.65
N GLY A 633 12.39 49.86 23.17
CA GLY A 633 12.97 49.88 21.83
C GLY A 633 14.25 50.70 21.78
N LEU A 634 15.28 50.13 21.17
CA LEU A 634 16.57 50.79 20.92
C LEU A 634 16.79 50.89 19.42
N ARG A 635 17.10 52.09 18.93
CA ARG A 635 17.45 52.35 17.54
C ARG A 635 18.93 52.68 17.44
N THR A 636 19.67 51.86 16.71
CA THR A 636 21.12 51.99 16.54
C THR A 636 21.46 52.24 15.07
N PRO A 637 22.07 53.38 14.69
CA PRO A 637 22.57 53.60 13.34
C PRO A 637 23.55 52.51 12.90
N ILE A 638 23.53 52.09 11.63
CA ILE A 638 24.40 51.00 11.16
C ILE A 638 25.88 51.32 11.29
N ALA A 639 26.26 52.60 11.18
CA ALA A 639 27.64 53.07 11.34
C ALA A 639 28.21 52.79 12.74
N GLU A 640 27.36 52.64 13.76
CA GLU A 640 27.76 52.41 15.15
C GLU A 640 27.82 50.91 15.51
N LEU A 641 27.33 50.02 14.63
CA LEU A 641 27.35 48.58 14.84
C LEU A 641 28.75 48.01 14.58
N LYS A 642 29.51 47.80 15.66
CA LYS A 642 30.84 47.19 15.63
C LYS A 642 30.81 45.68 15.35
N GLU A 643 29.73 45.01 15.73
CA GLU A 643 29.54 43.55 15.59
C GLU A 643 28.12 43.21 15.11
N ASP A 644 27.92 41.97 14.67
CA ASP A 644 26.59 41.44 14.34
C ASP A 644 25.79 41.14 15.61
N VAL A 645 24.53 41.57 15.64
CA VAL A 645 23.65 41.41 16.80
C VAL A 645 22.64 40.28 16.58
N PHE A 646 22.59 39.34 17.51
CA PHE A 646 21.70 38.18 17.47
C PHE A 646 20.86 38.06 18.73
N LEU A 647 19.58 37.69 18.58
CA LEU A 647 18.74 37.36 19.74
C LEU A 647 19.14 36.00 20.31
N THR A 648 19.01 35.82 21.62
CA THR A 648 19.23 34.51 22.26
C THR A 648 18.39 33.42 21.59
N GLY A 649 19.02 32.29 21.25
CA GLY A 649 18.36 31.18 20.55
C GLY A 649 18.36 31.32 19.02
N PHE A 650 19.03 32.34 18.47
CA PHE A 650 19.23 32.49 17.03
C PHE A 650 19.83 31.21 16.43
N THR A 651 19.16 30.69 15.41
CA THR A 651 19.68 29.61 14.58
C THR A 651 19.38 29.90 13.12
N TRP A 652 20.38 29.74 12.26
CA TRP A 652 20.25 29.84 10.82
C TRP A 652 20.89 28.60 10.19
N ARG A 653 20.07 27.78 9.52
CA ARG A 653 20.44 26.42 9.06
C ARG A 653 20.09 26.19 7.59
N PRO A 654 20.43 27.09 6.66
CA PRO A 654 20.11 26.94 5.23
C PRO A 654 20.72 25.68 4.60
N GLU A 655 21.80 25.16 5.15
CA GLU A 655 22.48 23.93 4.72
C GLU A 655 21.66 22.65 4.96
N GLN A 656 20.68 22.70 5.87
CA GLN A 656 19.79 21.57 6.14
C GLN A 656 18.55 21.56 5.24
N ARG A 657 18.33 22.64 4.47
CA ARG A 657 17.20 22.83 3.58
C ARG A 657 17.26 21.80 2.45
N PRO A 658 16.22 20.96 2.27
CA PRO A 658 16.12 20.12 1.08
C PRO A 658 16.03 21.00 -0.17
N LEU A 659 17.01 20.92 -1.08
CA LEU A 659 17.02 21.76 -2.29
C LEU A 659 16.36 21.10 -3.50
N SER A 660 16.01 19.82 -3.40
CA SER A 660 15.40 19.08 -4.50
C SER A 660 14.63 17.85 -4.03
N LYS A 661 13.79 17.32 -4.92
CA LYS A 661 13.18 15.99 -4.78
C LYS A 661 14.20 14.90 -4.42
N LYS A 662 15.42 14.94 -4.98
CA LYS A 662 16.44 13.91 -4.74
C LYS A 662 16.90 13.89 -3.28
N GLU A 663 16.93 15.03 -2.62
CA GLU A 663 17.34 15.14 -1.22
C GLU A 663 16.25 14.66 -0.25
N VAL A 664 14.98 14.80 -0.64
CA VAL A 664 13.86 14.17 0.08
C VAL A 664 13.99 12.63 0.04
N ILE A 665 14.44 12.08 -1.08
CA ILE A 665 14.53 10.63 -1.29
C ILE A 665 15.79 10.01 -0.63
N ASN A 666 16.95 10.64 -0.77
CA ASN A 666 18.24 10.03 -0.40
C ASN A 666 18.73 10.39 1.02
N GLY A 667 18.04 11.30 1.71
CA GLY A 667 18.26 11.61 3.13
C GLY A 667 19.59 12.27 3.51
N LYS A 668 20.52 12.49 2.58
CA LYS A 668 21.79 13.17 2.83
C LYS A 668 21.93 14.41 1.93
N PRO A 669 22.02 15.62 2.52
CA PRO A 669 22.64 16.74 1.84
C PRO A 669 24.11 16.37 1.59
N LYS A 670 24.59 16.49 0.35
CA LYS A 670 26.03 16.67 0.14
C LYS A 670 26.32 18.09 0.59
N ALA A 671 27.02 18.26 1.71
CA ALA A 671 27.54 19.58 2.09
C ALA A 671 28.36 20.10 0.90
N LYS A 672 27.87 21.14 0.22
CA LYS A 672 28.72 21.91 -0.67
C LYS A 672 29.70 22.64 0.25
N ALA A 673 30.97 22.31 0.15
CA ALA A 673 32.03 23.10 0.77
C ALA A 673 31.82 24.56 0.38
N ALA A 674 31.82 25.46 1.37
CA ALA A 674 31.77 26.88 1.14
C ALA A 674 32.90 27.26 0.17
N THR A 675 32.53 27.73 -1.01
CA THR A 675 33.49 28.36 -1.92
C THR A 675 34.06 29.57 -1.20
N LYS A 676 35.33 29.48 -0.77
CA LYS A 676 36.10 30.63 -0.32
C LYS A 676 35.96 31.73 -1.38
N LYS A 677 35.46 32.89 -0.97
CA LYS A 677 35.58 34.13 -1.75
C LYS A 677 37.06 34.29 -2.10
N ALA A 678 37.38 34.33 -3.39
CA ALA A 678 38.69 34.74 -3.85
C ALA A 678 38.91 36.18 -3.39
N ALA A 679 39.95 36.40 -2.61
CA ALA A 679 40.40 37.72 -2.23
C ALA A 679 40.81 38.50 -3.49
N ALA A 680 40.29 39.71 -3.63
CA ALA A 680 40.69 40.65 -4.65
C ALA A 680 42.15 41.08 -4.42
N GLY A 681 43.01 40.84 -5.40
CA GLY A 681 44.36 41.38 -5.50
C GLY A 681 44.40 42.51 -6.55
N VAL A 682 45.03 43.61 -6.15
CA VAL A 682 45.21 44.95 -6.77
C VAL A 682 45.88 44.90 -8.17
N PRO A 683 45.69 45.92 -9.05
CA PRO A 683 45.94 45.81 -10.49
C PRO A 683 47.39 46.17 -10.89
N ALA A 684 47.90 45.50 -11.92
CA ALA A 684 49.16 45.85 -12.58
C ALA A 684 48.90 46.61 -13.89
N LYS A 685 49.54 47.78 -14.01
CA LYS A 685 49.57 48.67 -15.19
C LYS A 685 50.44 48.09 -16.32
N THR A 686 49.91 48.20 -17.54
CA THR A 686 50.53 48.49 -18.86
C THR A 686 51.97 48.08 -19.17
N THR A 687 52.18 47.41 -20.33
CA THR A 687 52.84 48.00 -21.53
C THR A 687 52.73 47.11 -22.79
N SER A 688 52.11 47.69 -23.83
CA SER A 688 52.41 47.70 -25.26
C SER A 688 53.20 46.59 -26.00
N LYS A 689 52.57 46.21 -27.13
CA LYS A 689 53.05 46.27 -28.54
C LYS A 689 53.66 45.04 -29.24
N THR A 690 52.96 44.73 -30.35
CA THR A 690 53.43 44.41 -31.72
C THR A 690 54.07 43.07 -32.05
N GLY A 691 53.62 42.49 -33.17
CA GLY A 691 54.55 41.91 -34.15
C GLY A 691 54.27 40.48 -34.63
N ASN A 692 53.24 40.34 -35.47
CA ASN A 692 53.16 39.57 -36.71
C ASN A 692 54.04 38.30 -37.00
N THR A 693 53.36 37.38 -37.70
CA THR A 693 53.83 36.44 -38.74
C THR A 693 54.48 35.07 -38.43
N LYS A 694 53.73 34.04 -38.86
CA LYS A 694 54.06 33.02 -39.91
C LYS A 694 54.22 31.54 -39.49
N ALA A 695 53.41 30.76 -40.20
CA ALA A 695 53.68 29.46 -40.82
C ALA A 695 53.46 28.15 -40.02
N LYS A 696 52.43 27.41 -40.47
CA LYS A 696 52.31 25.94 -40.39
C LYS A 696 53.44 25.26 -41.17
N PRO A 697 53.70 23.97 -40.89
CA PRO A 697 53.21 22.96 -41.84
C PRO A 697 52.55 21.73 -41.18
N VAL A 698 51.64 21.12 -41.92
CA VAL A 698 51.08 19.78 -41.72
C VAL A 698 52.03 18.77 -42.40
N PRO A 699 52.06 17.50 -41.96
CA PRO A 699 51.78 16.46 -42.95
C PRO A 699 50.82 15.36 -42.46
N LEU A 700 50.12 14.81 -43.44
CA LEU A 700 49.15 13.71 -43.41
C LEU A 700 49.78 12.32 -43.21
N LYS A 701 48.89 11.37 -42.85
CA LYS A 701 48.84 9.90 -43.04
C LYS A 701 48.71 9.21 -41.67
N LYS A 702 47.74 8.33 -41.40
CA LYS A 702 46.94 7.42 -42.24
C LYS A 702 45.57 7.22 -41.62
#